data_AF-A0A6V8R429-F1
#
_entry.id   AF-A0A6V8R429-F1
#
_cell.length_a   1.000
_cell.length_b   1.000
_cell.length_c   1.000
_cell.angle_alpha   90.00
_cell.angle_beta   90.00
_cell.angle_gamma   90.00
#
_symmetry.space_group_name_H-M   'P 1'
#
loop_
_entity.id
_entity.type
_entity.pdbx_description
1 polymer ?
#
loop_
_entity_poly.entity_id
_entity_poly.type
_entity_poly.pdbx_seq_one_letter_code
_entity_poly.pdbx_strand_id
1 'polypeptide(L)'
;MSSTLSPGKVLLLAAHYATHADIESLARLSSQQAKVLHKQLLLRILLTYLPETVKPSVYVAFLLSLARDSLEEYSGGVLDTAPVDGLSEDEVSKRARKLHLQQLTCTDTPSHFQNDPISNFLIQRSYKMDSETGLLSQVLSLLTPFLSHSSELRSWITSTVVPYVRRNVEYYTDESPPYSLLDFQKLPDPAAVLYLLSRTGSREGEKGLIGRDIRGLVGPWLQGNNRWTSKATDDNNHNASDAVFSVGWEQFLEWLTDQAVTSWTVAVGVIEQWGGPKDLDLGETASSELTESQFQYLLQGKAGDLAFIQDQREQKGEIAKLIRSASTRIQGDEDRYWSQVRDKVLWLNTWGISRDQPVNPEAIRGIAGTVSTEFIETEILKALLSNSRYALAKSTYEDNPSKPLAAEIIQDTVYQAALRAFDNASNPNRSRGGLKKCDEIIHSFPATLDKTHPATKRVEALLRCTHALSDYRLTLKQGEPFKPVVLRVHSDPISIIDKVLEQNPKAYTRLPEFLEMAANMVRAGITQQARSIKFDSETGDNSKELHRAEKLIIASCIEAALREDDFETAYSYVVSRLESSSSDGNQARRKEDQDDWSWKAALKAGQYIRTERTLLPTHLGIASGNPEIRHLEQRIECLATALRVAPTSQLQEILKTFRRCEEQLDSAINEEAAAEASWAGVGEVPGAFESQAPQNLQPARNMTATAASRQAEEAPMSLFDLSRATASVASRNFTKLSSLSSLATSRAPTSPSPSEETPQRVRKRDQLREAATGTLVSGVGWLIGANVNRESD
;
A
#
# COMPACT_ATOMS: atom_id res chain seq x y z
N MET A 1 -36.06 -91.69 -19.06
CA MET A 1 -36.97 -91.21 -20.10
C MET A 1 -37.11 -89.70 -19.95
N SER A 2 -36.38 -88.90 -20.73
CA SER A 2 -36.57 -87.45 -20.71
C SER A 2 -37.80 -87.13 -21.55
N SER A 3 -38.82 -86.51 -20.96
CA SER A 3 -39.93 -85.91 -21.68
C SER A 3 -39.38 -84.74 -22.50
N THR A 4 -39.33 -84.91 -23.82
CA THR A 4 -38.86 -83.85 -24.73
C THR A 4 -39.86 -82.68 -24.69
N LEU A 5 -39.56 -81.66 -23.88
CA LEU A 5 -40.37 -80.45 -23.77
C LEU A 5 -40.52 -79.78 -25.14
N SER A 6 -41.75 -79.40 -25.50
CA SER A 6 -41.97 -78.64 -26.73
C SER A 6 -41.40 -77.22 -26.59
N PRO A 7 -41.00 -76.56 -27.70
CA PRO A 7 -40.42 -75.20 -27.64
C PRO A 7 -41.34 -74.19 -26.93
N GLY A 8 -42.66 -74.35 -27.05
CA GLY A 8 -43.63 -73.52 -26.32
C GLY A 8 -43.65 -73.77 -24.82
N LYS A 9 -43.48 -75.02 -24.36
CA LYS A 9 -43.35 -75.35 -22.92
C LYS A 9 -42.05 -74.79 -22.34
N VAL A 10 -40.96 -74.89 -23.09
CA VAL A 10 -39.66 -74.27 -22.72
C VAL A 10 -39.79 -72.74 -22.58
N LEU A 11 -40.46 -72.07 -23.54
CA LEU A 11 -40.68 -70.63 -23.50
C LEU A 11 -41.53 -70.19 -22.29
N LEU A 12 -42.58 -70.95 -21.96
CA LEU A 12 -43.46 -70.67 -20.81
C LEU A 12 -42.75 -70.92 -19.47
N LEU A 13 -41.94 -71.98 -19.35
CA LEU A 13 -41.10 -72.21 -18.16
C LEU A 13 -40.08 -71.08 -17.99
N ALA A 14 -39.41 -70.64 -19.06
CA ALA A 14 -38.44 -69.55 -18.99
C ALA A 14 -39.09 -68.23 -18.52
N ALA A 15 -40.29 -67.90 -19.03
CA ALA A 15 -41.06 -66.75 -18.55
C ALA A 15 -41.52 -66.92 -17.08
N HIS A 16 -41.93 -68.12 -16.68
CA HIS A 16 -42.34 -68.42 -15.31
C HIS A 16 -41.17 -68.25 -14.32
N TYR A 17 -40.01 -68.85 -14.59
CA TYR A 17 -38.83 -68.70 -13.73
C TYR A 17 -38.35 -67.25 -13.65
N ALA A 18 -38.33 -66.51 -14.77
CA ALA A 18 -38.01 -65.09 -14.77
C ALA A 18 -38.98 -64.28 -13.89
N THR A 19 -40.29 -64.54 -13.99
CA THR A 19 -41.33 -63.88 -13.18
C THR A 19 -41.12 -64.08 -11.67
N HIS A 20 -40.62 -65.24 -11.26
CA HIS A 20 -40.37 -65.58 -9.85
C HIS A 20 -38.92 -65.31 -9.41
N ALA A 21 -38.10 -64.69 -10.27
CA ALA A 21 -36.68 -64.46 -10.06
C ALA A 21 -35.84 -65.72 -9.78
N ASP A 22 -36.31 -66.90 -10.22
CA ASP A 22 -35.57 -68.16 -10.15
C ASP A 22 -34.54 -68.24 -11.30
N ILE A 23 -33.46 -67.48 -11.13
CA ILE A 23 -32.36 -67.41 -12.10
C ILE A 23 -31.63 -68.76 -12.21
N GLU A 24 -31.57 -69.55 -11.14
CA GLU A 24 -30.86 -70.83 -11.15
C GLU A 24 -31.60 -71.86 -12.03
N SER A 25 -32.91 -72.02 -11.85
CA SER A 25 -33.71 -72.89 -12.72
C SER A 25 -33.79 -72.36 -14.15
N LEU A 26 -33.82 -71.04 -14.35
CA LEU A 26 -33.73 -70.43 -15.69
C LEU A 26 -32.37 -70.73 -16.37
N ALA A 27 -31.26 -70.66 -15.63
CA ALA A 27 -29.93 -70.96 -16.15
C ALA A 27 -29.79 -72.45 -16.53
N ARG A 28 -30.28 -73.36 -15.69
CA ARG A 28 -30.35 -74.81 -16.00
C ARG A 28 -31.25 -75.09 -17.22
N LEU A 29 -32.40 -74.43 -17.34
CA LEU A 29 -33.28 -74.57 -18.50
C LEU A 29 -32.58 -74.07 -19.78
N SER A 30 -31.83 -72.97 -19.67
CA SER A 30 -31.07 -72.37 -20.78
C SER A 30 -29.93 -73.27 -21.27
N SER A 31 -29.15 -73.87 -20.36
CA SER A 31 -28.07 -74.79 -20.70
C SER A 31 -28.60 -76.06 -21.39
N GLN A 32 -29.70 -76.63 -20.88
CA GLN A 32 -30.29 -77.86 -21.42
C GLN A 32 -31.09 -77.64 -22.73
N GLN A 33 -31.58 -76.43 -23.00
CA GLN A 33 -32.45 -76.11 -24.15
C GLN A 33 -31.91 -74.97 -25.04
N ALA A 34 -30.59 -74.86 -25.18
CA ALA A 34 -29.91 -73.81 -25.96
C ALA A 34 -30.39 -73.65 -27.42
N LYS A 35 -30.93 -74.71 -28.04
CA LYS A 35 -31.54 -74.67 -29.39
C LYS A 35 -32.83 -73.84 -29.47
N VAL A 36 -33.54 -73.67 -28.34
CA VAL A 36 -34.77 -72.88 -28.22
C VAL A 36 -34.44 -71.53 -27.59
N LEU A 37 -33.77 -71.56 -26.43
CA LEU A 37 -33.44 -70.39 -25.61
C LEU A 37 -32.07 -69.80 -25.99
N HIS A 38 -32.03 -69.12 -27.14
CA HIS A 38 -30.85 -68.36 -27.57
C HIS A 38 -30.69 -67.05 -26.77
N LYS A 39 -29.45 -66.53 -26.67
CA LYS A 39 -29.07 -65.36 -25.86
C LYS A 39 -30.06 -64.18 -25.97
N GLN A 40 -30.39 -63.77 -27.19
CA GLN A 40 -31.28 -62.62 -27.43
C GLN A 40 -32.70 -62.86 -26.88
N LEU A 41 -33.23 -64.09 -26.98
CA LEU A 41 -34.55 -64.44 -26.45
C LEU A 41 -34.55 -64.47 -24.91
N LEU A 42 -33.49 -65.00 -24.30
CA LEU A 42 -33.33 -65.00 -22.84
C LEU A 42 -33.27 -63.59 -22.26
N LEU A 43 -32.50 -62.70 -22.87
CA LEU A 43 -32.42 -61.30 -22.44
C LEU A 43 -33.77 -60.59 -22.60
N ARG A 44 -34.54 -60.87 -23.66
CA ARG A 44 -35.91 -60.33 -23.82
C ARG A 44 -36.88 -60.88 -22.77
N ILE A 45 -36.77 -62.16 -22.41
CA ILE A 45 -37.57 -62.78 -21.33
C ILE A 45 -37.25 -62.11 -19.99
N LEU A 46 -35.97 -61.97 -19.64
CA LEU A 46 -35.53 -61.28 -18.44
C LEU A 46 -36.03 -59.83 -18.40
N LEU A 47 -35.88 -59.07 -19.50
CA LEU A 47 -36.28 -57.66 -19.60
C LEU A 47 -37.80 -57.45 -19.44
N THR A 48 -38.59 -58.45 -19.84
CA THR A 48 -40.05 -58.41 -19.82
C THR A 48 -40.63 -58.92 -18.50
N TYR A 49 -40.02 -59.94 -17.90
CA TYR A 49 -40.64 -60.70 -16.78
C TYR A 49 -39.85 -60.68 -15.47
N LEU A 50 -38.54 -60.40 -15.46
CA LEU A 50 -37.81 -60.32 -14.19
C LEU A 50 -38.23 -59.03 -13.46
N PRO A 51 -38.85 -59.09 -12.26
CA PRO A 51 -39.35 -57.89 -11.60
C PRO A 51 -38.22 -56.88 -11.35
N GLU A 52 -38.48 -55.61 -11.60
CA GLU A 52 -37.52 -54.49 -11.49
C GLU A 52 -36.96 -54.34 -10.06
N THR A 53 -37.70 -54.80 -9.05
CA THR A 53 -37.31 -54.83 -7.64
C THR A 53 -36.29 -55.90 -7.26
N VAL A 54 -35.96 -56.83 -8.17
CA VAL A 54 -34.95 -57.88 -7.92
C VAL A 54 -33.55 -57.27 -7.91
N LYS A 55 -32.80 -57.51 -6.83
CA LYS A 55 -31.42 -57.02 -6.68
C LYS A 55 -30.50 -57.58 -7.78
N PRO A 56 -29.65 -56.75 -8.42
CA PRO A 56 -28.70 -57.20 -9.45
C PRO A 56 -27.83 -58.40 -9.05
N SER A 57 -27.43 -58.51 -7.78
CA SER A 57 -26.66 -59.65 -7.25
C SER A 57 -27.29 -61.02 -7.49
N VAL A 58 -28.61 -61.11 -7.73
CA VAL A 58 -29.32 -62.37 -7.99
C VAL A 58 -29.12 -62.85 -9.44
N TYR A 59 -28.93 -61.93 -10.40
CA TYR A 59 -28.94 -62.26 -11.84
C TYR A 59 -27.69 -61.82 -12.63
N VAL A 60 -26.85 -60.94 -12.07
CA VAL A 60 -25.60 -60.49 -12.70
C VAL A 60 -24.67 -61.65 -13.06
N ALA A 61 -24.52 -62.66 -12.20
CA ALA A 61 -23.69 -63.83 -12.48
C ALA A 61 -24.13 -64.57 -13.76
N PHE A 62 -25.44 -64.80 -13.90
CA PHE A 62 -26.01 -65.42 -15.09
C PHE A 62 -25.86 -64.53 -16.34
N LEU A 63 -25.99 -63.20 -16.21
CA LEU A 63 -25.73 -62.27 -17.31
C LEU A 63 -24.25 -62.28 -17.75
N LEU A 64 -23.30 -62.43 -16.83
CA LEU A 64 -21.87 -62.58 -17.16
C LEU A 64 -21.60 -63.90 -17.90
N SER A 65 -22.23 -65.00 -17.46
CA SER A 65 -22.20 -66.30 -18.15
C SER A 65 -22.78 -66.20 -19.58
N LEU A 66 -23.90 -65.48 -19.75
CA LEU A 66 -24.50 -65.18 -21.06
C LEU A 66 -23.61 -64.26 -21.92
N ALA A 67 -22.94 -63.27 -21.33
CA ALA A 67 -22.02 -62.41 -22.07
C ALA A 67 -20.83 -63.21 -22.63
N ARG A 68 -20.32 -64.18 -21.87
CA ARG A 68 -19.20 -65.07 -22.23
C ARG A 68 -19.58 -66.31 -23.06
N ASP A 69 -20.87 -66.49 -23.38
CA ASP A 69 -21.42 -67.70 -24.01
C ASP A 69 -21.10 -69.02 -23.28
N SER A 70 -20.87 -68.96 -21.96
CA SER A 70 -20.54 -70.13 -21.13
C SER A 70 -21.66 -70.43 -20.14
N LEU A 71 -22.51 -71.42 -20.47
CA LEU A 71 -23.59 -71.92 -19.61
C LEU A 71 -23.34 -73.34 -19.08
N GLU A 72 -22.15 -73.90 -19.30
CA GLU A 72 -21.81 -75.29 -18.97
C GLU A 72 -21.86 -75.57 -17.46
N GLU A 73 -21.55 -74.56 -16.64
CA GLU A 73 -21.64 -74.57 -15.17
C GLU A 73 -23.07 -74.89 -14.66
N TYR A 74 -24.09 -74.63 -15.48
CA TYR A 74 -25.51 -74.86 -15.15
C TYR A 74 -26.08 -76.14 -15.78
N SER A 75 -25.25 -77.05 -16.28
CA SER A 75 -25.73 -78.28 -16.96
C SER A 75 -26.33 -79.32 -16.01
N GLY A 76 -25.93 -79.32 -14.72
CA GLY A 76 -26.38 -80.27 -13.71
C GLY A 76 -27.68 -79.88 -13.00
N GLY A 77 -28.59 -80.84 -12.83
CA GLY A 77 -29.79 -80.72 -12.00
C GLY A 77 -31.08 -81.19 -12.68
N VAL A 78 -32.11 -81.44 -11.87
CA VAL A 78 -33.48 -81.73 -12.33
C VAL A 78 -34.23 -80.41 -12.49
N LEU A 79 -34.97 -80.25 -13.59
CA LEU A 79 -35.86 -79.10 -13.83
C LEU A 79 -37.26 -79.39 -13.30
N ASP A 80 -37.90 -78.40 -12.69
CA ASP A 80 -39.31 -78.49 -12.29
C ASP A 80 -40.23 -78.16 -13.49
N THR A 81 -40.84 -79.19 -14.06
CA THR A 81 -41.77 -79.04 -15.20
C THR A 81 -43.23 -78.87 -14.78
N ALA A 82 -43.55 -78.92 -13.48
CA ALA A 82 -44.91 -78.85 -12.96
C ALA A 82 -45.73 -77.63 -13.48
N PRO A 83 -45.16 -76.43 -13.71
CA PRO A 83 -45.90 -75.29 -14.28
C PRO A 83 -46.47 -75.51 -15.69
N VAL A 84 -45.98 -76.51 -16.45
CA VAL A 84 -46.38 -76.77 -17.85
C VAL A 84 -46.83 -78.20 -18.14
N ASP A 85 -46.62 -79.16 -17.23
CA ASP A 85 -46.97 -80.57 -17.45
C ASP A 85 -48.47 -80.80 -17.65
N GLY A 86 -49.32 -80.01 -16.99
CA GLY A 86 -50.77 -80.05 -17.13
C GLY A 86 -51.35 -79.35 -18.37
N LEU A 87 -50.52 -78.80 -19.27
CA LEU A 87 -50.97 -78.02 -20.43
C LEU A 87 -50.96 -78.83 -21.74
N SER A 88 -52.05 -78.74 -22.49
CA SER A 88 -52.10 -79.23 -23.88
C SER A 88 -51.29 -78.34 -24.83
N GLU A 89 -50.79 -78.90 -25.94
CA GLU A 89 -49.95 -78.14 -26.89
C GLU A 89 -50.72 -76.97 -27.55
N ASP A 90 -52.04 -77.05 -27.67
CA ASP A 90 -52.90 -75.94 -28.11
C ASP A 90 -52.95 -74.79 -27.10
N GLU A 91 -53.03 -75.10 -25.81
CA GLU A 91 -52.99 -74.10 -24.74
C GLU A 91 -51.61 -73.48 -24.61
N VAL A 92 -50.55 -74.30 -24.70
CA VAL A 92 -49.16 -73.83 -24.78
C VAL A 92 -48.99 -72.87 -25.95
N SER A 93 -49.44 -73.25 -27.15
CA SER A 93 -49.35 -72.41 -28.35
C SER A 93 -50.20 -71.14 -28.27
N LYS A 94 -51.30 -71.13 -27.51
CA LYS A 94 -52.09 -69.93 -27.22
C LYS A 94 -51.43 -69.03 -26.18
N ARG A 95 -50.83 -69.59 -25.12
CA ARG A 95 -50.14 -68.83 -24.06
C ARG A 95 -48.81 -68.27 -24.55
N ALA A 96 -47.99 -69.05 -25.27
CA ALA A 96 -46.73 -68.62 -25.85
C ALA A 96 -46.91 -67.40 -26.79
N ARG A 97 -47.95 -67.40 -27.63
CA ARG A 97 -48.29 -66.25 -28.50
C ARG A 97 -48.75 -64.99 -27.75
N LYS A 98 -49.13 -65.10 -26.47
CA LYS A 98 -49.45 -63.96 -25.60
C LYS A 98 -48.25 -63.42 -24.82
N LEU A 99 -47.07 -64.05 -24.92
CA LEU A 99 -45.86 -63.53 -24.31
C LEU A 99 -45.34 -62.36 -25.17
N HIS A 100 -45.81 -61.15 -24.87
CA HIS A 100 -45.40 -59.92 -25.54
C HIS A 100 -44.00 -59.47 -25.09
N LEU A 101 -42.98 -60.22 -25.51
CA LEU A 101 -41.58 -59.97 -25.17
C LEU A 101 -41.10 -58.63 -25.73
N GLN A 102 -40.63 -57.75 -24.84
CA GLN A 102 -40.03 -56.46 -25.19
C GLN A 102 -38.82 -56.63 -26.13
N GLN A 103 -38.49 -55.61 -26.92
CA GLN A 103 -37.33 -55.60 -27.81
C GLN A 103 -36.10 -55.05 -27.08
N LEU A 104 -34.91 -55.62 -27.32
CA LEU A 104 -33.66 -55.13 -26.70
C LEU A 104 -33.21 -53.78 -27.27
N THR A 105 -33.52 -53.50 -28.54
CA THR A 105 -33.28 -52.21 -29.17
C THR A 105 -34.45 -51.26 -28.92
N CYS A 106 -34.17 -50.04 -28.49
CA CYS A 106 -35.16 -48.96 -28.39
C CYS A 106 -34.76 -47.83 -29.36
N THR A 107 -35.68 -46.91 -29.69
CA THR A 107 -35.30 -45.65 -30.36
C THR A 107 -34.32 -44.82 -29.54
N ASP A 108 -34.32 -45.03 -28.21
CA ASP A 108 -33.50 -44.30 -27.24
C ASP A 108 -32.17 -44.98 -26.88
N THR A 109 -31.93 -46.21 -27.35
CA THR A 109 -30.60 -46.85 -27.19
C THR A 109 -29.62 -46.25 -28.21
N PRO A 110 -28.43 -45.75 -27.81
CA PRO A 110 -27.48 -45.16 -28.74
C PRO A 110 -27.13 -46.10 -29.91
N SER A 111 -27.02 -45.55 -31.11
CA SER A 111 -26.86 -46.30 -32.38
C SER A 111 -25.67 -47.26 -32.39
N HIS A 112 -24.62 -46.96 -31.63
CA HIS A 112 -23.42 -47.79 -31.48
C HIS A 112 -23.69 -49.18 -30.89
N PHE A 113 -24.80 -49.37 -30.17
CA PHE A 113 -25.15 -50.64 -29.51
C PHE A 113 -26.00 -51.59 -30.36
N GLN A 114 -26.36 -51.26 -31.60
CA GLN A 114 -27.33 -52.04 -32.40
C GLN A 114 -27.05 -53.55 -32.50
N ASN A 115 -25.79 -53.96 -32.47
CA ASN A 115 -25.38 -55.37 -32.57
C ASN A 115 -24.99 -56.04 -31.23
N ASP A 116 -25.08 -55.32 -30.09
CA ASP A 116 -24.72 -55.84 -28.77
C ASP A 116 -25.96 -56.09 -27.90
N PRO A 117 -26.47 -57.33 -27.80
CA PRO A 117 -27.67 -57.62 -27.03
C PRO A 117 -27.47 -57.48 -25.52
N ILE A 118 -26.24 -57.61 -25.00
CA ILE A 118 -25.94 -57.46 -23.57
C ILE A 118 -25.99 -55.99 -23.18
N SER A 119 -25.26 -55.12 -23.89
CA SER A 119 -25.30 -53.67 -23.62
C SER A 119 -26.71 -53.11 -23.76
N ASN A 120 -27.45 -53.50 -24.80
CA ASN A 120 -28.85 -53.11 -24.99
C ASN A 120 -29.75 -53.51 -23.81
N PHE A 121 -29.62 -54.75 -23.31
CA PHE A 121 -30.34 -55.21 -22.13
C PHE A 121 -29.99 -54.37 -20.89
N LEU A 122 -28.69 -54.14 -20.64
CA LEU A 122 -28.20 -53.41 -19.47
C LEU A 122 -28.68 -51.96 -19.46
N ILE A 123 -28.64 -51.28 -20.62
CA ILE A 123 -29.12 -49.91 -20.79
C ILE A 123 -30.63 -49.83 -20.51
N GLN A 124 -31.45 -50.65 -21.16
CA GLN A 124 -32.90 -50.62 -20.94
C GLN A 124 -33.28 -50.99 -19.51
N ARG A 125 -32.61 -51.99 -18.91
CA ARG A 125 -32.86 -52.40 -17.52
C ARG A 125 -32.49 -51.28 -16.55
N SER A 126 -31.43 -50.53 -16.82
CA SER A 126 -31.03 -49.36 -16.02
C SER A 126 -32.08 -48.25 -16.06
N TYR A 127 -32.64 -47.94 -17.24
CA TYR A 127 -33.72 -46.96 -17.34
C TYR A 127 -34.96 -47.38 -16.54
N LYS A 128 -35.40 -48.65 -16.64
CA LYS A 128 -36.55 -49.18 -15.88
C LYS A 128 -36.31 -49.18 -14.36
N MET A 129 -35.10 -49.54 -13.93
CA MET A 129 -34.74 -49.51 -12.50
C MET A 129 -34.85 -48.09 -11.92
N ASP A 130 -34.49 -47.06 -12.68
CA ASP A 130 -34.69 -45.66 -12.29
C ASP A 130 -36.17 -45.25 -12.37
N SER A 131 -36.82 -45.37 -13.54
CA SER A 131 -38.15 -44.78 -13.79
C SER A 131 -39.34 -45.55 -13.22
N GLU A 132 -39.29 -46.89 -13.15
CA GLU A 132 -40.42 -47.72 -12.72
C GLU A 132 -40.36 -48.08 -11.23
N THR A 133 -39.17 -48.05 -10.61
CA THR A 133 -38.97 -48.48 -9.21
C THR A 133 -38.15 -47.52 -8.33
N GLY A 134 -37.55 -46.46 -8.88
CA GLY A 134 -36.73 -45.51 -8.10
C GLY A 134 -35.45 -46.12 -7.52
N LEU A 135 -35.02 -47.28 -8.03
CA LEU A 135 -33.86 -48.03 -7.55
C LEU A 135 -32.55 -47.57 -8.19
N LEU A 136 -32.39 -46.25 -8.39
CA LEU A 136 -31.20 -45.64 -8.99
C LEU A 136 -29.90 -46.05 -8.28
N SER A 137 -29.95 -46.22 -6.95
CA SER A 137 -28.82 -46.68 -6.13
C SER A 137 -28.33 -48.10 -6.46
N GLN A 138 -29.14 -48.93 -7.12
CA GLN A 138 -28.76 -50.29 -7.53
C GLN A 138 -28.24 -50.34 -8.97
N VAL A 139 -28.40 -49.29 -9.77
CA VAL A 139 -28.02 -49.28 -11.20
C VAL A 139 -26.52 -49.54 -11.40
N LEU A 140 -25.64 -48.92 -10.60
CA LEU A 140 -24.21 -49.21 -10.69
C LEU A 140 -23.86 -50.66 -10.29
N SER A 141 -24.60 -51.27 -9.37
CA SER A 141 -24.38 -52.69 -9.00
C SER A 141 -24.74 -53.68 -10.12
N LEU A 142 -25.58 -53.26 -11.08
CA LEU A 142 -25.83 -54.00 -12.32
C LEU A 142 -24.72 -53.77 -13.36
N LEU A 143 -24.22 -52.54 -13.48
CA LEU A 143 -23.37 -52.11 -14.59
C LEU A 143 -21.87 -52.30 -14.38
N THR A 144 -21.35 -52.07 -13.17
CA THR A 144 -19.91 -52.18 -12.86
C THR A 144 -19.26 -53.51 -13.29
N PRO A 145 -19.91 -54.69 -13.14
CA PRO A 145 -19.35 -55.96 -13.62
C PRO A 145 -19.13 -56.06 -15.14
N PHE A 146 -19.71 -55.16 -15.93
CA PHE A 146 -19.65 -55.13 -17.40
C PHE A 146 -18.77 -54.00 -17.96
N LEU A 147 -18.00 -53.28 -17.13
CA LEU A 147 -17.09 -52.22 -17.58
C LEU A 147 -15.99 -52.69 -18.56
N SER A 148 -15.72 -53.99 -18.62
CA SER A 148 -14.78 -54.61 -19.57
C SER A 148 -15.47 -55.25 -20.80
N HIS A 149 -16.79 -55.15 -20.94
CA HIS A 149 -17.56 -55.76 -22.02
C HIS A 149 -17.37 -55.05 -23.37
N SER A 150 -17.46 -53.72 -23.40
CA SER A 150 -17.17 -52.90 -24.58
C SER A 150 -16.74 -51.47 -24.20
N SER A 151 -15.98 -50.82 -25.08
CA SER A 151 -15.53 -49.42 -24.92
C SER A 151 -16.72 -48.45 -24.86
N GLU A 152 -17.75 -48.72 -25.66
CA GLU A 152 -18.93 -47.88 -25.80
C GLU A 152 -19.78 -47.98 -24.54
N LEU A 153 -19.97 -49.20 -23.99
CA LEU A 153 -20.70 -49.40 -22.75
C LEU A 153 -19.93 -48.78 -21.58
N ARG A 154 -18.60 -48.96 -21.51
CA ARG A 154 -17.75 -48.29 -20.51
C ARG A 154 -17.93 -46.78 -20.56
N SER A 155 -17.78 -46.16 -21.74
CA SER A 155 -17.93 -44.72 -21.94
C SER A 155 -19.33 -44.23 -21.53
N TRP A 156 -20.39 -44.97 -21.85
CA TRP A 156 -21.75 -44.64 -21.41
C TRP A 156 -21.93 -44.72 -19.88
N ILE A 157 -21.40 -45.78 -19.24
CA ILE A 157 -21.44 -45.92 -17.78
C ILE A 157 -20.70 -44.77 -17.11
N THR A 158 -19.46 -44.48 -17.53
CA THR A 158 -18.59 -43.49 -16.86
C THR A 158 -18.97 -42.04 -17.13
N SER A 159 -19.47 -41.71 -18.33
CA SER A 159 -19.85 -40.33 -18.69
C SER A 159 -21.32 -39.99 -18.46
N THR A 160 -22.23 -40.97 -18.49
CA THR A 160 -23.67 -40.70 -18.34
C THR A 160 -24.21 -41.21 -17.01
N VAL A 161 -24.00 -42.49 -16.69
CA VAL A 161 -24.64 -43.10 -15.51
C VAL A 161 -23.96 -42.69 -14.21
N VAL A 162 -22.63 -42.76 -14.13
CA VAL A 162 -21.88 -42.46 -12.90
C VAL A 162 -22.10 -41.02 -12.42
N PRO A 163 -22.00 -39.96 -13.25
CA PRO A 163 -22.32 -38.59 -12.84
C PRO A 163 -23.75 -38.41 -12.33
N TYR A 164 -24.72 -39.02 -13.01
CA TYR A 164 -26.13 -38.91 -12.67
C TYR A 164 -26.44 -39.61 -11.33
N VAL A 165 -25.96 -40.85 -11.14
CA VAL A 165 -26.10 -41.59 -9.88
C VAL A 165 -25.38 -40.84 -8.75
N ARG A 166 -24.14 -40.38 -8.95
CA ARG A 166 -23.38 -39.65 -7.92
C ARG A 166 -24.10 -38.40 -7.46
N ARG A 167 -24.54 -37.53 -8.39
CA ARG A 167 -25.27 -36.30 -8.04
C ARG A 167 -26.46 -36.63 -7.13
N ASN A 168 -27.26 -37.62 -7.52
CA ASN A 168 -28.61 -37.85 -7.00
C ASN A 168 -28.71 -38.88 -5.86
N VAL A 169 -27.69 -39.71 -5.66
CA VAL A 169 -27.69 -40.80 -4.67
C VAL A 169 -26.52 -40.70 -3.69
N GLU A 170 -25.39 -40.12 -4.10
CA GLU A 170 -24.18 -40.08 -3.26
C GLU A 170 -23.91 -38.67 -2.70
N TYR A 171 -24.11 -37.62 -3.50
CA TYR A 171 -23.63 -36.27 -3.20
C TYR A 171 -24.72 -35.34 -2.66
N TYR A 172 -25.94 -35.38 -3.22
CA TYR A 172 -27.08 -34.53 -2.85
C TYR A 172 -28.35 -35.36 -2.63
N THR A 173 -28.36 -36.12 -1.53
CA THR A 173 -29.49 -36.99 -1.13
C THR A 173 -30.68 -36.22 -0.55
N ASP A 174 -30.56 -34.89 -0.40
CA ASP A 174 -31.60 -33.98 0.05
C ASP A 174 -32.60 -33.58 -1.05
N GLU A 175 -32.31 -33.86 -2.32
CA GLU A 175 -33.14 -33.51 -3.47
C GLU A 175 -33.72 -34.74 -4.20
N SER A 176 -34.99 -34.70 -4.57
CA SER A 176 -35.56 -35.62 -5.56
C SER A 176 -35.04 -35.27 -6.96
N PRO A 177 -34.56 -36.22 -7.78
CA PRO A 177 -34.10 -35.95 -9.14
C PRO A 177 -35.21 -35.31 -10.01
N PRO A 178 -34.95 -34.17 -10.68
CA PRO A 178 -35.93 -33.51 -11.56
C PRO A 178 -36.06 -34.17 -12.94
N TYR A 179 -35.16 -35.09 -13.27
CA TYR A 179 -35.10 -35.86 -14.51
C TYR A 179 -34.99 -37.34 -14.15
N SER A 180 -35.40 -38.26 -15.03
CA SER A 180 -34.92 -39.65 -14.99
C SER A 180 -33.53 -39.77 -15.64
N LEU A 181 -32.86 -40.91 -15.50
CA LEU A 181 -31.60 -41.23 -16.20
C LEU A 181 -31.75 -41.11 -17.72
N LEU A 182 -32.92 -41.51 -18.25
CA LEU A 182 -33.24 -41.42 -19.67
C LEU A 182 -33.44 -39.96 -20.12
N ASP A 183 -34.12 -39.15 -19.31
CA ASP A 183 -34.34 -37.73 -19.61
C ASP A 183 -33.05 -36.93 -19.50
N PHE A 184 -32.23 -37.21 -18.48
CA PHE A 184 -30.90 -36.64 -18.30
C PHE A 184 -29.99 -36.91 -19.51
N GLN A 185 -29.97 -38.14 -20.03
CA GLN A 185 -29.20 -38.47 -21.24
C GLN A 185 -29.66 -37.68 -22.47
N LYS A 186 -30.95 -37.35 -22.56
CA LYS A 186 -31.58 -36.59 -23.65
C LYS A 186 -31.44 -35.08 -23.51
N LEU A 187 -30.91 -34.57 -22.39
CA LEU A 187 -30.71 -33.12 -22.22
C LEU A 187 -29.71 -32.58 -23.25
N PRO A 188 -29.94 -31.35 -23.76
CA PRO A 188 -28.91 -30.61 -24.47
C PRO A 188 -27.67 -30.42 -23.60
N ASP A 189 -26.49 -30.48 -24.20
CA ASP A 189 -25.20 -30.37 -23.51
C ASP A 189 -25.13 -29.19 -22.51
N PRO A 190 -25.58 -27.97 -22.86
CA PRO A 190 -25.65 -26.86 -21.90
C PRO A 190 -26.48 -27.14 -20.64
N ALA A 191 -27.66 -27.73 -20.81
CA ALA A 191 -28.60 -28.00 -19.72
C ALA A 191 -28.07 -29.13 -18.80
N ALA A 192 -27.39 -30.12 -19.37
CA ALA A 192 -26.74 -31.19 -18.60
C ALA A 192 -25.60 -30.65 -17.72
N VAL A 193 -24.73 -29.79 -18.26
CA VAL A 193 -23.64 -29.13 -17.50
C VAL A 193 -24.20 -28.32 -16.33
N LEU A 194 -25.18 -27.45 -16.59
CA LEU A 194 -25.79 -26.61 -15.56
C LEU A 194 -26.55 -27.44 -14.51
N TYR A 195 -27.19 -28.54 -14.91
CA TYR A 195 -27.83 -29.47 -13.97
C TYR A 195 -26.84 -30.17 -13.04
N LEU A 196 -25.72 -30.67 -13.57
CA LEU A 196 -24.67 -31.32 -12.78
C LEU A 196 -24.01 -30.35 -11.78
N LEU A 197 -23.87 -29.08 -12.15
CA LEU A 197 -23.22 -28.03 -11.34
C LEU A 197 -24.17 -27.16 -10.50
N SER A 198 -25.48 -27.41 -10.58
CA SER A 198 -26.55 -26.62 -9.94
C SER A 198 -26.41 -26.41 -8.42
N ARG A 199 -25.68 -27.31 -7.73
CA ARG A 199 -25.42 -27.26 -6.28
C ARG A 199 -23.96 -27.01 -5.93
N THR A 200 -23.07 -26.85 -6.91
CA THR A 200 -21.63 -26.77 -6.67
C THR A 200 -21.25 -25.45 -6.00
N GLY A 201 -20.87 -25.56 -4.72
CA GLY A 201 -20.46 -24.42 -3.90
C GLY A 201 -21.59 -23.46 -3.48
N SER A 202 -22.87 -23.85 -3.66
CA SER A 202 -24.04 -23.01 -3.34
C SER A 202 -24.22 -22.74 -1.85
N ARG A 203 -23.68 -23.59 -0.96
CA ARG A 203 -23.76 -23.44 0.51
C ARG A 203 -22.38 -23.27 1.12
N GLU A 204 -22.30 -22.50 2.22
CA GLU A 204 -21.05 -22.17 2.91
C GLU A 204 -20.20 -23.41 3.27
N GLY A 205 -20.84 -24.46 3.79
CA GLY A 205 -20.18 -25.72 4.15
C GLY A 205 -19.82 -26.64 2.98
N GLU A 206 -20.33 -26.39 1.78
CA GLU A 206 -20.08 -27.20 0.57
C GLU A 206 -18.88 -26.66 -0.25
N LYS A 207 -18.28 -25.52 0.14
CA LYS A 207 -17.11 -24.91 -0.55
C LYS A 207 -15.85 -25.78 -0.54
N GLY A 208 -15.74 -26.74 0.38
CA GLY A 208 -14.67 -27.75 0.40
C GLY A 208 -14.90 -28.94 -0.55
N LEU A 209 -16.04 -28.98 -1.24
CA LEU A 209 -16.47 -30.11 -2.09
C LEU A 209 -16.52 -29.72 -3.59
N ILE A 210 -16.14 -28.51 -3.95
CA ILE A 210 -16.21 -28.02 -5.34
C ILE A 210 -15.41 -28.94 -6.27
N GLY A 211 -14.16 -29.25 -5.94
CA GLY A 211 -13.35 -30.18 -6.73
C GLY A 211 -13.87 -31.62 -6.73
N ARG A 212 -14.67 -32.04 -5.74
CA ARG A 212 -15.37 -33.33 -5.79
C ARG A 212 -16.43 -33.29 -6.90
N ASP A 213 -17.22 -32.23 -6.98
CA ASP A 213 -18.29 -32.11 -7.97
C ASP A 213 -17.71 -31.99 -9.39
N ILE A 214 -16.64 -31.22 -9.57
CA ILE A 214 -15.96 -31.11 -10.87
C ILE A 214 -15.40 -32.47 -11.32
N ARG A 215 -14.69 -33.17 -10.43
CA ARG A 215 -14.04 -34.45 -10.75
C ARG A 215 -14.99 -35.63 -10.87
N GLY A 216 -16.09 -35.62 -10.12
CA GLY A 216 -17.01 -36.75 -9.98
C GLY A 216 -18.31 -36.62 -10.78
N LEU A 217 -18.70 -35.40 -11.17
CA LEU A 217 -19.95 -35.11 -11.90
C LEU A 217 -19.68 -34.59 -13.32
N VAL A 218 -19.32 -33.30 -13.47
CA VAL A 218 -19.27 -32.67 -14.82
C VAL A 218 -18.07 -33.17 -15.64
N GLY A 219 -16.91 -33.36 -15.01
CA GLY A 219 -15.69 -33.77 -15.70
C GLY A 219 -15.79 -35.15 -16.38
N PRO A 220 -16.29 -36.20 -15.71
CA PRO A 220 -16.55 -37.49 -16.36
C PRO A 220 -17.58 -37.38 -17.48
N TRP A 221 -18.63 -36.56 -17.32
CA TRP A 221 -19.64 -36.32 -18.35
C TRP A 221 -19.05 -35.65 -19.60
N LEU A 222 -18.15 -34.69 -19.40
CA LEU A 222 -17.39 -33.99 -20.45
C LEU A 222 -16.38 -34.88 -21.21
N GLN A 223 -16.08 -36.09 -20.71
CA GLN A 223 -15.28 -37.08 -21.44
C GLN A 223 -16.11 -38.01 -22.35
N GLY A 224 -17.45 -37.91 -22.35
CA GLY A 224 -18.28 -38.76 -23.20
C GLY A 224 -17.95 -38.58 -24.69
N ASN A 225 -17.58 -39.66 -25.38
CA ASN A 225 -17.13 -39.61 -26.79
C ASN A 225 -18.19 -39.02 -27.74
N ASN A 226 -19.47 -39.11 -27.37
CA ASN A 226 -20.61 -38.52 -28.08
C ASN A 226 -20.80 -37.01 -27.85
N ARG A 227 -20.05 -36.39 -26.94
CA ARG A 227 -20.04 -34.93 -26.66
C ARG A 227 -18.99 -34.18 -27.46
N TRP A 228 -18.29 -34.90 -28.34
CA TRP A 228 -17.22 -34.37 -29.21
C TRP A 228 -17.63 -34.51 -30.67
N THR A 229 -17.53 -33.41 -31.40
CA THR A 229 -17.84 -33.35 -32.84
C THR A 229 -16.57 -33.04 -33.62
N SER A 230 -16.16 -33.93 -34.53
CA SER A 230 -15.14 -33.60 -35.53
C SER A 230 -15.78 -32.90 -36.72
N LYS A 231 -15.21 -31.77 -37.14
CA LYS A 231 -15.53 -31.15 -38.42
C LYS A 231 -14.68 -31.82 -39.51
N ALA A 232 -15.30 -32.71 -40.28
CA ALA A 232 -14.71 -33.15 -41.53
C ALA A 232 -14.53 -31.93 -42.46
N THR A 233 -13.28 -31.54 -42.71
CA THR A 233 -12.96 -30.55 -43.75
C THR A 233 -13.07 -31.21 -45.12
N ASP A 234 -13.75 -30.58 -46.07
CA ASP A 234 -13.94 -31.11 -47.43
C ASP A 234 -12.64 -31.66 -48.05
N ASP A 235 -12.76 -32.81 -48.74
CA ASP A 235 -11.74 -33.82 -49.11
C ASP A 235 -10.51 -33.38 -49.96
N ASN A 236 -10.13 -32.10 -49.99
CA ASN A 236 -9.08 -31.58 -50.89
C ASN A 236 -7.84 -30.98 -50.21
N ASN A 237 -7.62 -31.21 -48.90
CA ASN A 237 -6.42 -30.69 -48.23
C ASN A 237 -5.83 -31.64 -47.17
N HIS A 238 -4.92 -32.54 -47.59
CA HIS A 238 -4.30 -33.59 -46.76
C HIS A 238 -3.39 -33.12 -45.59
N ASN A 239 -3.44 -31.84 -45.19
CA ASN A 239 -2.66 -31.26 -44.10
C ASN A 239 -3.50 -30.44 -43.09
N ALA A 240 -4.83 -30.50 -43.14
CA ALA A 240 -5.68 -29.92 -42.09
C ALA A 240 -5.83 -30.90 -40.92
N SER A 241 -5.53 -30.46 -39.70
CA SER A 241 -5.87 -31.20 -38.49
C SER A 241 -7.39 -31.15 -38.26
N ASP A 242 -8.02 -32.31 -38.11
CA ASP A 242 -9.46 -32.45 -37.79
C ASP A 242 -9.83 -31.55 -36.60
N ALA A 243 -10.67 -30.54 -36.86
CA ALA A 243 -11.10 -29.58 -35.85
C ALA A 243 -12.19 -30.21 -34.97
N VAL A 244 -11.75 -30.83 -33.88
CA VAL A 244 -12.61 -31.41 -32.84
C VAL A 244 -13.07 -30.31 -31.88
N PHE A 245 -14.36 -30.26 -31.54
CA PHE A 245 -14.94 -29.30 -30.59
C PHE A 245 -16.02 -29.93 -29.71
N SER A 246 -16.38 -29.30 -28.58
CA SER A 246 -17.39 -29.81 -27.66
C SER A 246 -18.20 -28.69 -26.98
N VAL A 247 -19.50 -28.64 -27.25
CA VAL A 247 -20.44 -27.66 -26.68
C VAL A 247 -20.53 -27.78 -25.15
N GLY A 248 -20.42 -28.99 -24.61
CA GLY A 248 -20.35 -29.21 -23.17
C GLY A 248 -19.15 -28.52 -22.52
N TRP A 249 -17.96 -28.65 -23.09
CA TRP A 249 -16.74 -27.98 -22.58
C TRP A 249 -16.86 -26.46 -22.67
N GLU A 250 -17.45 -25.96 -23.75
CA GLU A 250 -17.72 -24.53 -23.89
C GLU A 250 -18.66 -24.00 -22.80
N GLN A 251 -19.76 -24.72 -22.49
CA GLN A 251 -20.68 -24.32 -21.42
C GLN A 251 -20.02 -24.38 -20.04
N PHE A 252 -19.17 -25.39 -19.80
CA PHE A 252 -18.47 -25.53 -18.52
C PHE A 252 -17.51 -24.35 -18.28
N LEU A 253 -16.77 -23.93 -19.30
CA LEU A 253 -15.89 -22.77 -19.23
C LEU A 253 -16.69 -21.47 -19.05
N GLU A 254 -17.82 -21.31 -19.74
CA GLU A 254 -18.74 -20.18 -19.52
C GLU A 254 -19.28 -20.15 -18.08
N TRP A 255 -19.71 -21.28 -17.53
CA TRP A 255 -20.13 -21.38 -16.13
C TRP A 255 -19.00 -20.99 -15.18
N LEU A 256 -17.76 -21.41 -15.44
CA LEU A 256 -16.60 -21.01 -14.64
C LEU A 256 -16.33 -19.49 -14.75
N THR A 257 -16.56 -18.88 -15.92
CA THR A 257 -16.46 -17.42 -16.08
C THR A 257 -17.53 -16.68 -15.28
N ASP A 258 -18.78 -17.17 -15.31
CA ASP A 258 -19.88 -16.59 -14.52
C ASP A 258 -19.58 -16.71 -13.03
N GLN A 259 -19.13 -17.87 -12.55
CA GLN A 259 -18.74 -18.06 -11.16
C GLN A 259 -17.58 -17.16 -10.75
N ALA A 260 -16.65 -16.79 -11.64
CA ALA A 260 -15.62 -15.81 -11.31
C ALA A 260 -16.20 -14.41 -11.02
N VAL A 261 -17.33 -14.05 -11.63
CA VAL A 261 -18.07 -12.80 -11.42
C VAL A 261 -19.04 -12.89 -10.24
N THR A 262 -19.83 -13.96 -10.16
CA THR A 262 -20.96 -14.12 -9.21
C THR A 262 -20.54 -14.71 -7.87
N SER A 263 -19.55 -15.62 -7.85
CA SER A 263 -19.12 -16.33 -6.65
C SER A 263 -17.64 -16.71 -6.72
N TRP A 264 -16.74 -15.72 -6.57
CA TRP A 264 -15.28 -15.91 -6.65
C TRP A 264 -14.75 -17.06 -5.78
N THR A 265 -15.39 -17.37 -4.64
CA THR A 265 -15.03 -18.53 -3.82
C THR A 265 -15.25 -19.88 -4.52
N VAL A 266 -16.22 -19.97 -5.44
CA VAL A 266 -16.46 -21.16 -6.25
C VAL A 266 -15.40 -21.27 -7.35
N ALA A 267 -15.14 -20.18 -8.08
CA ALA A 267 -14.10 -20.16 -9.12
C ALA A 267 -12.70 -20.52 -8.58
N VAL A 268 -12.30 -19.95 -7.43
CA VAL A 268 -11.04 -20.34 -6.77
C VAL A 268 -11.10 -21.78 -6.27
N GLY A 269 -12.23 -22.23 -5.72
CA GLY A 269 -12.39 -23.62 -5.29
C GLY A 269 -12.25 -24.64 -6.42
N VAL A 270 -12.69 -24.32 -7.64
CA VAL A 270 -12.40 -25.13 -8.83
C VAL A 270 -10.89 -25.17 -9.09
N ILE A 271 -10.23 -24.01 -9.16
CA ILE A 271 -8.79 -23.92 -9.47
C ILE A 271 -7.91 -24.61 -8.41
N GLU A 272 -8.28 -24.54 -7.12
CA GLU A 272 -7.50 -25.14 -6.03
C GLU A 272 -7.73 -26.65 -5.85
N GLN A 273 -8.90 -27.17 -6.25
CA GLN A 273 -9.33 -28.54 -5.93
C GLN A 273 -9.44 -29.46 -7.17
N TRP A 274 -9.14 -28.94 -8.37
CA TRP A 274 -9.18 -29.69 -9.64
C TRP A 274 -7.92 -29.45 -10.48
N GLY A 275 -7.15 -30.51 -10.70
CA GLY A 275 -5.92 -30.52 -11.51
C GLY A 275 -6.14 -30.50 -13.04
N GLY A 276 -7.30 -30.02 -13.51
CA GLY A 276 -7.64 -29.91 -14.92
C GLY A 276 -8.15 -31.21 -15.57
N PRO A 277 -8.33 -31.25 -16.91
CA PRO A 277 -9.10 -32.29 -17.62
C PRO A 277 -8.65 -33.76 -17.48
N LYS A 278 -7.49 -34.02 -16.86
CA LYS A 278 -6.96 -35.35 -16.55
C LYS A 278 -7.12 -35.76 -15.08
N ASP A 279 -7.32 -34.81 -14.17
CA ASP A 279 -7.70 -35.08 -12.79
C ASP A 279 -9.22 -35.27 -12.73
N LEU A 280 -9.67 -36.52 -12.84
CA LEU A 280 -11.08 -36.90 -12.76
C LEU A 280 -11.24 -38.13 -11.87
N ASP A 281 -12.35 -38.17 -11.15
CA ASP A 281 -12.81 -39.38 -10.47
C ASP A 281 -13.73 -40.14 -11.44
N LEU A 282 -13.18 -41.10 -12.16
CA LEU A 282 -13.94 -42.01 -13.03
C LEU A 282 -14.35 -43.32 -12.30
N GLY A 283 -14.05 -43.43 -11.00
CA GLY A 283 -14.13 -44.68 -10.23
C GLY A 283 -12.92 -45.61 -10.44
N GLU A 284 -12.82 -46.66 -9.61
CA GLU A 284 -11.63 -47.52 -9.45
C GLU A 284 -11.19 -48.33 -10.70
N THR A 285 -11.95 -48.28 -11.80
CA THR A 285 -11.82 -49.20 -12.94
C THR A 285 -11.83 -48.52 -14.32
N ALA A 286 -11.86 -47.18 -14.38
CA ALA A 286 -11.89 -46.43 -15.62
C ALA A 286 -10.69 -45.47 -15.75
N SER A 287 -10.00 -45.53 -16.88
CA SER A 287 -8.94 -44.60 -17.28
C SER A 287 -9.50 -43.45 -18.11
N SER A 288 -8.92 -42.25 -17.97
CA SER A 288 -9.25 -41.09 -18.81
C SER A 288 -8.93 -41.35 -20.28
N GLU A 289 -9.91 -41.13 -21.17
CA GLU A 289 -9.83 -41.46 -22.62
C GLU A 289 -9.69 -40.24 -23.54
N LEU A 290 -9.35 -39.05 -23.02
CA LEU A 290 -9.09 -37.88 -23.87
C LEU A 290 -7.94 -38.13 -24.85
N THR A 291 -8.24 -38.03 -26.14
CA THR A 291 -7.25 -38.12 -27.22
C THR A 291 -6.35 -36.89 -27.24
N GLU A 292 -5.19 -37.00 -27.89
CA GLU A 292 -4.27 -35.86 -28.00
C GLU A 292 -4.93 -34.68 -28.75
N SER A 293 -5.75 -34.92 -29.77
CA SER A 293 -6.48 -33.85 -30.47
C SER A 293 -7.52 -33.14 -29.60
N GLN A 294 -8.24 -33.89 -28.74
CA GLN A 294 -9.13 -33.29 -27.73
C GLN A 294 -8.34 -32.48 -26.69
N PHE A 295 -7.19 -32.99 -26.23
CA PHE A 295 -6.33 -32.28 -25.29
C PHE A 295 -5.75 -30.99 -25.90
N GLN A 296 -5.32 -31.03 -27.17
CA GLN A 296 -4.91 -29.84 -27.91
C GLN A 296 -6.06 -28.84 -28.11
N TYR A 297 -7.29 -29.30 -28.41
CA TYR A 297 -8.46 -28.41 -28.43
C TYR A 297 -8.71 -27.75 -27.07
N LEU A 298 -8.58 -28.46 -25.94
CA LEU A 298 -8.78 -27.85 -24.61
C LEU A 298 -7.67 -26.84 -24.24
N LEU A 299 -6.47 -26.98 -24.82
CA LEU A 299 -5.40 -25.98 -24.70
C LEU A 299 -5.63 -24.76 -25.62
N GLN A 300 -6.29 -24.93 -26.77
CA GLN A 300 -6.47 -23.89 -27.80
C GLN A 300 -7.84 -23.19 -27.74
N GLY A 301 -8.89 -23.88 -27.28
CA GLY A 301 -10.29 -23.47 -27.32
C GLY A 301 -10.82 -23.06 -25.94
N LYS A 302 -11.33 -21.82 -25.86
CA LYS A 302 -11.96 -21.18 -24.69
C LYS A 302 -11.17 -21.05 -23.37
N ALA A 303 -10.16 -21.87 -23.09
CA ALA A 303 -9.09 -21.47 -22.17
C ALA A 303 -8.36 -20.23 -22.71
N GLY A 304 -8.19 -20.17 -24.05
CA GLY A 304 -7.79 -18.98 -24.78
C GLY A 304 -8.78 -17.82 -24.66
N ASP A 305 -10.10 -18.06 -24.70
CA ASP A 305 -11.12 -17.00 -24.63
C ASP A 305 -11.20 -16.37 -23.22
N LEU A 306 -11.00 -17.17 -22.17
CA LEU A 306 -10.79 -16.70 -20.80
C LEU A 306 -9.49 -15.88 -20.64
N ALA A 307 -8.43 -16.24 -21.37
CA ALA A 307 -7.22 -15.41 -21.47
C ALA A 307 -7.43 -14.15 -22.34
N PHE A 308 -8.46 -14.13 -23.19
CA PHE A 308 -8.82 -13.06 -24.14
C PHE A 308 -9.64 -11.91 -23.56
N ILE A 309 -9.66 -11.74 -22.23
CA ILE A 309 -9.74 -10.38 -21.70
C ILE A 309 -8.58 -9.55 -22.29
N GLN A 310 -7.35 -10.11 -22.33
CA GLN A 310 -6.10 -9.54 -22.86
C GLN A 310 -5.74 -8.07 -22.51
N ASP A 311 -6.60 -7.30 -21.84
CA ASP A 311 -6.22 -6.04 -21.25
C ASP A 311 -5.36 -6.29 -20.01
N GLN A 312 -4.08 -5.99 -20.17
CA GLN A 312 -3.11 -6.00 -19.09
C GLN A 312 -3.58 -5.16 -17.89
N ARG A 313 -4.41 -4.12 -18.08
CA ARG A 313 -4.97 -3.30 -16.99
C ARG A 313 -5.99 -4.07 -16.17
N GLU A 314 -6.87 -4.84 -16.80
CA GLU A 314 -7.86 -5.67 -16.09
C GLU A 314 -7.16 -6.81 -15.34
N GLN A 315 -6.23 -7.53 -15.99
CA GLN A 315 -5.44 -8.57 -15.29
C GLN A 315 -4.65 -8.00 -14.10
N LYS A 316 -4.03 -6.83 -14.24
CA LYS A 316 -3.38 -6.11 -13.12
C LYS A 316 -4.40 -5.75 -12.02
N GLY A 317 -5.60 -5.34 -12.40
CA GLY A 317 -6.71 -5.03 -11.50
C GLY A 317 -7.15 -6.24 -10.66
N GLU A 318 -7.34 -7.39 -11.30
CA GLU A 318 -7.74 -8.63 -10.62
C GLU A 318 -6.63 -9.20 -9.73
N ILE A 319 -5.37 -9.20 -10.16
CA ILE A 319 -4.23 -9.58 -9.31
C ILE A 319 -4.18 -8.68 -8.06
N ALA A 320 -4.33 -7.37 -8.23
CA ALA A 320 -4.36 -6.43 -7.11
C ALA A 320 -5.58 -6.61 -6.21
N LYS A 321 -6.74 -7.05 -6.73
CA LYS A 321 -7.92 -7.43 -5.92
C LYS A 321 -7.67 -8.72 -5.15
N LEU A 322 -7.09 -9.74 -5.78
CA LEU A 322 -6.77 -11.04 -5.18
C LEU A 322 -5.82 -10.85 -3.98
N ILE A 323 -4.71 -10.13 -4.16
CA ILE A 323 -3.73 -9.84 -3.10
C ILE A 323 -4.37 -9.02 -1.94
N ARG A 324 -5.28 -8.08 -2.26
CA ARG A 324 -6.09 -7.37 -1.25
C ARG A 324 -7.10 -8.26 -0.53
N SER A 325 -7.64 -9.28 -1.19
CA SER A 325 -8.56 -10.24 -0.56
C SER A 325 -7.83 -11.24 0.34
N ALA A 326 -6.59 -11.62 0.00
CA ALA A 326 -5.76 -12.47 0.84
C ALA A 326 -5.41 -11.76 2.16
N SER A 327 -5.11 -10.47 2.11
CA SER A 327 -4.82 -9.66 3.31
C SER A 327 -6.01 -9.48 4.26
N THR A 328 -7.26 -9.76 3.85
CA THR A 328 -8.43 -9.76 4.75
C THR A 328 -8.81 -11.14 5.28
N ARG A 329 -8.15 -12.22 4.82
CA ARG A 329 -8.50 -13.62 5.12
C ARG A 329 -7.37 -14.39 5.82
N ILE A 330 -6.45 -13.68 6.45
CA ILE A 330 -5.29 -14.27 7.14
C ILE A 330 -5.78 -15.20 8.27
N GLN A 331 -5.30 -16.45 8.25
CA GLN A 331 -5.58 -17.47 9.27
C GLN A 331 -4.30 -18.27 9.58
N GLY A 332 -4.02 -18.50 10.85
CA GLY A 332 -2.86 -19.29 11.29
C GLY A 332 -1.53 -18.53 11.19
N ASP A 333 -0.47 -19.23 10.76
CA ASP A 333 0.87 -18.65 10.55
C ASP A 333 0.89 -17.74 9.33
N GLU A 334 0.93 -16.43 9.57
CA GLU A 334 0.83 -15.42 8.53
C GLU A 334 1.98 -15.46 7.52
N ASP A 335 3.23 -15.77 7.93
CA ASP A 335 4.36 -15.77 6.99
C ASP A 335 4.29 -16.98 6.05
N ARG A 336 3.88 -18.13 6.59
CA ARG A 336 3.62 -19.32 5.78
C ARG A 336 2.45 -19.11 4.84
N TYR A 337 1.38 -18.45 5.30
CA TYR A 337 0.23 -18.06 4.48
C TYR A 337 0.65 -17.12 3.33
N TRP A 338 1.40 -16.05 3.63
CA TRP A 338 1.87 -15.12 2.61
C TRP A 338 2.82 -15.76 1.58
N SER A 339 3.66 -16.70 2.02
CA SER A 339 4.50 -17.50 1.11
C SER A 339 3.63 -18.33 0.15
N GLN A 340 2.62 -19.03 0.65
CA GLN A 340 1.67 -19.78 -0.18
C GLN A 340 0.86 -18.89 -1.12
N VAL A 341 0.45 -17.70 -0.69
CA VAL A 341 -0.23 -16.71 -1.54
C VAL A 341 0.68 -16.27 -2.69
N ARG A 342 1.95 -15.96 -2.40
CA ARG A 342 2.95 -15.62 -3.43
C ARG A 342 3.12 -16.75 -4.45
N ASP A 343 3.35 -17.97 -3.97
CA ASP A 343 3.58 -19.13 -4.84
C ASP A 343 2.36 -19.42 -5.72
N LYS A 344 1.14 -19.31 -5.19
CA LYS A 344 -0.12 -19.46 -5.95
C LYS A 344 -0.31 -18.37 -7.00
N VAL A 345 -0.06 -17.10 -6.68
CA VAL A 345 -0.22 -15.99 -7.65
C VAL A 345 0.84 -16.06 -8.76
N LEU A 346 2.07 -16.47 -8.43
CA LEU A 346 3.09 -16.75 -9.44
C LEU A 346 2.71 -17.97 -10.31
N TRP A 347 2.15 -19.03 -9.71
CA TRP A 347 1.62 -20.17 -10.45
C TRP A 347 0.49 -19.78 -11.40
N LEU A 348 -0.40 -18.84 -11.05
CA LEU A 348 -1.42 -18.32 -11.97
C LEU A 348 -0.83 -17.57 -13.18
N ASN A 349 0.41 -17.05 -13.07
CA ASN A 349 1.12 -16.38 -14.18
C ASN A 349 1.83 -17.37 -15.12
N THR A 350 2.38 -18.47 -14.58
CA THR A 350 3.26 -19.40 -15.32
C THR A 350 2.74 -20.83 -15.45
N TRP A 351 1.60 -21.17 -14.83
CA TRP A 351 1.10 -22.53 -14.61
C TRP A 351 2.13 -23.49 -13.99
N GLY A 352 3.09 -22.95 -13.22
CA GLY A 352 4.14 -23.74 -12.57
C GLY A 352 5.29 -24.13 -13.50
N ILE A 353 5.34 -23.62 -14.73
CA ILE A 353 6.46 -23.83 -15.65
C ILE A 353 7.63 -22.92 -15.23
N SER A 354 8.76 -23.53 -14.86
CA SER A 354 10.01 -22.81 -14.58
C SER A 354 10.59 -22.22 -15.86
N ARG A 355 10.90 -20.91 -15.84
CA ARG A 355 11.48 -20.18 -16.99
C ARG A 355 12.87 -20.64 -17.43
N ASP A 356 13.52 -21.50 -16.65
CA ASP A 356 14.80 -22.13 -17.01
C ASP A 356 14.66 -23.24 -18.09
N GLN A 357 13.43 -23.63 -18.44
CA GLN A 357 13.19 -24.50 -19.60
C GLN A 357 13.15 -23.67 -20.90
N PRO A 358 13.88 -24.07 -21.95
CA PRO A 358 13.91 -23.37 -23.24
C PRO A 358 12.63 -23.63 -24.05
N VAL A 359 11.51 -23.08 -23.60
CA VAL A 359 10.22 -23.10 -24.29
C VAL A 359 9.95 -21.73 -24.88
N ASN A 360 9.37 -21.70 -26.08
CA ASN A 360 9.09 -20.48 -26.84
C ASN A 360 8.23 -19.51 -25.98
N PRO A 361 8.65 -18.25 -25.72
CA PRO A 361 8.00 -17.36 -24.74
C PRO A 361 6.59 -16.88 -25.13
N GLU A 362 6.12 -17.24 -26.32
CA GLU A 362 4.75 -17.02 -26.80
C GLU A 362 3.84 -18.25 -26.61
N ALA A 363 4.39 -19.44 -26.41
CA ALA A 363 3.65 -20.70 -26.54
C ALA A 363 2.86 -21.13 -25.29
N ILE A 364 3.29 -20.74 -24.08
CA ILE A 364 2.56 -21.08 -22.84
C ILE A 364 2.58 -19.89 -21.88
N ARG A 365 1.40 -19.34 -21.61
CA ARG A 365 1.14 -18.27 -20.64
C ARG A 365 0.02 -18.73 -19.72
N GLY A 366 0.19 -18.53 -18.40
CA GLY A 366 -0.88 -18.82 -17.45
C GLY A 366 -2.03 -17.82 -17.58
N ILE A 367 -3.09 -18.02 -16.78
CA ILE A 367 -4.30 -17.16 -16.73
C ILE A 367 -3.93 -15.68 -16.56
N ALA A 368 -2.89 -15.37 -15.79
CA ALA A 368 -2.37 -14.01 -15.56
C ALA A 368 -1.14 -13.65 -16.43
N GLY A 369 -0.87 -14.39 -17.49
CA GLY A 369 0.40 -14.37 -18.24
C GLY A 369 0.63 -13.17 -19.18
N THR A 370 -0.28 -12.18 -19.22
CA THR A 370 0.00 -10.88 -19.87
C THR A 370 0.67 -9.87 -18.92
N VAL A 371 0.68 -10.18 -17.62
CA VAL A 371 1.28 -9.37 -16.56
C VAL A 371 2.71 -9.83 -16.29
N SER A 372 3.64 -8.89 -16.05
CA SER A 372 5.02 -9.24 -15.69
C SER A 372 5.08 -9.82 -14.28
N THR A 373 5.98 -10.79 -14.07
CA THR A 373 6.33 -11.31 -12.74
C THR A 373 6.80 -10.19 -11.81
N GLU A 374 7.54 -9.22 -12.34
CA GLU A 374 7.93 -7.99 -11.65
C GLU A 374 6.74 -7.21 -11.07
N PHE A 375 5.64 -7.04 -11.81
CA PHE A 375 4.44 -6.38 -11.29
C PHE A 375 3.81 -7.19 -10.17
N ILE A 376 3.71 -8.51 -10.32
CA ILE A 376 3.14 -9.41 -9.32
C ILE A 376 3.94 -9.33 -8.01
N GLU A 377 5.25 -9.49 -8.10
CA GLU A 377 6.18 -9.40 -6.97
C GLU A 377 6.14 -8.01 -6.32
N THR A 378 5.99 -6.94 -7.11
CA THR A 378 5.84 -5.57 -6.60
C THR A 378 4.54 -5.38 -5.82
N GLU A 379 3.42 -5.94 -6.26
CA GLU A 379 2.15 -5.89 -5.51
C GLU A 379 2.18 -6.79 -4.25
N ILE A 380 2.89 -7.93 -4.29
CA ILE A 380 3.13 -8.77 -3.11
C ILE A 380 3.99 -8.02 -2.08
N LEU A 381 5.09 -7.38 -2.50
CA LEU A 381 5.93 -6.55 -1.62
C LEU A 381 5.10 -5.42 -0.97
N LYS A 382 4.26 -4.72 -1.73
CA LYS A 382 3.33 -3.71 -1.18
C LYS A 382 2.38 -4.31 -0.14
N ALA A 383 1.91 -5.53 -0.34
CA ALA A 383 1.03 -6.23 0.60
C ALA A 383 1.76 -6.66 1.87
N LEU A 384 2.98 -7.19 1.78
CA LEU A 384 3.80 -7.54 2.95
C LEU A 384 4.11 -6.31 3.81
N LEU A 385 4.53 -5.20 3.17
CA LEU A 385 4.77 -3.92 3.86
C LEU A 385 3.50 -3.34 4.49
N SER A 386 2.35 -3.45 3.81
CA SER A 386 1.07 -2.98 4.35
C SER A 386 0.53 -3.84 5.49
N ASN A 387 0.95 -5.11 5.61
CA ASN A 387 0.63 -6.01 6.73
C ASN A 387 1.79 -6.15 7.73
N SER A 388 2.79 -5.27 7.67
CA SER A 388 3.95 -5.23 8.59
C SER A 388 4.77 -6.54 8.66
N ARG A 389 4.72 -7.37 7.61
CA ARG A 389 5.52 -8.61 7.47
C ARG A 389 6.94 -8.31 6.96
N TYR A 390 7.64 -7.39 7.61
CA TYR A 390 8.93 -6.88 7.16
C TYR A 390 10.02 -7.96 7.10
N ALA A 391 10.02 -8.91 8.05
CA ALA A 391 11.00 -9.99 8.08
C ALA A 391 10.88 -10.92 6.87
N LEU A 392 9.64 -11.29 6.48
CA LEU A 392 9.38 -12.08 5.28
C LEU A 392 9.67 -11.28 4.00
N ALA A 393 9.33 -9.99 3.96
CA ALA A 393 9.66 -9.14 2.83
C ALA A 393 11.18 -9.06 2.60
N LYS A 394 11.96 -8.86 3.68
CA LYS A 394 13.43 -8.87 3.63
C LYS A 394 13.98 -10.22 3.18
N SER A 395 13.52 -11.32 3.77
CA SER A 395 14.03 -12.65 3.41
C SER A 395 13.69 -13.07 1.98
N THR A 396 12.57 -12.56 1.44
CA THR A 396 12.11 -12.84 0.06
C THR A 396 12.85 -12.01 -0.99
N TYR A 397 13.09 -10.72 -0.74
CA TYR A 397 13.57 -9.77 -1.76
C TYR A 397 14.99 -9.24 -1.54
N GLU A 398 15.56 -9.29 -0.32
CA GLU A 398 16.92 -8.82 0.00
C GLU A 398 17.89 -9.97 0.24
N ASP A 399 17.52 -10.93 1.11
CA ASP A 399 18.41 -12.04 1.49
C ASP A 399 18.42 -13.20 0.45
N ASN A 400 17.42 -13.25 -0.45
CA ASN A 400 17.27 -14.35 -1.41
C ASN A 400 18.23 -14.19 -2.61
N PRO A 401 19.08 -15.20 -2.94
CA PRO A 401 20.00 -15.12 -4.06
C PRO A 401 19.33 -14.97 -5.43
N SER A 402 18.06 -15.38 -5.59
CA SER A 402 17.34 -15.26 -6.87
C SER A 402 16.89 -13.84 -7.22
N LYS A 403 16.87 -12.92 -6.23
CA LYS A 403 16.48 -11.50 -6.34
C LYS A 403 15.29 -11.25 -7.30
N PRO A 404 14.05 -11.57 -6.88
CA PRO A 404 12.87 -11.48 -7.76
C PRO A 404 12.54 -10.07 -8.29
N LEU A 405 13.11 -9.03 -7.68
CA LEU A 405 12.94 -7.63 -8.05
C LEU A 405 14.31 -6.93 -8.13
N ALA A 406 14.43 -5.95 -9.03
CA ALA A 406 15.60 -5.07 -9.08
C ALA A 406 15.65 -4.16 -7.83
N ALA A 407 16.87 -3.81 -7.39
CA ALA A 407 17.09 -2.97 -6.20
C ALA A 407 16.33 -1.63 -6.29
N GLU A 408 16.33 -0.98 -7.46
CA GLU A 408 15.62 0.28 -7.71
C GLU A 408 14.10 0.17 -7.47
N ILE A 409 13.49 -0.95 -7.87
CA ILE A 409 12.05 -1.21 -7.69
C ILE A 409 11.73 -1.44 -6.21
N ILE A 410 12.61 -2.14 -5.48
CA ILE A 410 12.50 -2.32 -4.03
C ILE A 410 12.63 -0.95 -3.34
N GLN A 411 13.61 -0.14 -3.73
CA GLN A 411 13.85 1.20 -3.17
C GLN A 411 12.64 2.13 -3.33
N ASP A 412 12.09 2.27 -4.55
CA ASP A 412 10.87 3.06 -4.75
C ASP A 412 9.68 2.44 -4.01
N THR A 413 9.44 1.14 -4.12
CA THR A 413 8.29 0.50 -3.46
C THR A 413 8.29 0.70 -1.94
N VAL A 414 9.44 0.56 -1.30
CA VAL A 414 9.62 0.79 0.15
C VAL A 414 9.46 2.27 0.49
N TYR A 415 10.05 3.18 -0.30
CA TYR A 415 9.90 4.63 -0.11
C TYR A 415 8.44 5.09 -0.24
N GLN A 416 7.73 4.67 -1.29
CA GLN A 416 6.31 4.96 -1.50
C GLN A 416 5.44 4.33 -0.40
N ALA A 417 5.77 3.13 0.08
CA ALA A 417 5.06 2.49 1.19
C ALA A 417 5.25 3.25 2.52
N ALA A 418 6.46 3.72 2.83
CA ALA A 418 6.74 4.55 4.00
C ALA A 418 5.97 5.88 3.92
N LEU A 419 6.00 6.56 2.77
CA LEU A 419 5.25 7.78 2.54
C LEU A 419 3.73 7.58 2.63
N ARG A 420 3.18 6.46 2.14
CA ARG A 420 1.76 6.11 2.34
C ARG A 420 1.42 5.86 3.81
N ALA A 421 2.31 5.25 4.59
CA ALA A 421 2.11 5.09 6.03
C ALA A 421 2.15 6.44 6.78
N PHE A 422 3.00 7.36 6.32
CA PHE A 422 3.06 8.74 6.80
C PHE A 422 1.77 9.52 6.48
N ASP A 423 1.30 9.49 5.24
CA ASP A 423 0.12 10.27 4.81
C ASP A 423 -1.18 9.80 5.46
N ASN A 424 -1.28 8.50 5.78
CA ASN A 424 -2.43 7.93 6.48
C ASN A 424 -2.30 7.99 8.02
N ALA A 425 -1.24 8.60 8.57
CA ALA A 425 -1.08 8.74 10.01
C ALA A 425 -2.07 9.77 10.58
N SER A 426 -2.70 9.42 11.71
CA SER A 426 -3.63 10.30 12.44
C SER A 426 -2.95 11.11 13.56
N ASN A 427 -1.68 10.86 13.84
CA ASN A 427 -0.94 11.47 14.96
C ASN A 427 0.50 11.81 14.52
N PRO A 428 1.04 13.00 14.88
CA PRO A 428 2.39 13.42 14.54
C PRO A 428 3.54 12.78 15.35
N ASN A 429 3.26 11.93 16.34
CA ASN A 429 4.28 11.28 17.16
C ASN A 429 4.91 10.05 16.46
N ARG A 430 6.23 10.08 16.22
CA ARG A 430 7.01 9.00 15.56
C ARG A 430 6.87 7.63 16.23
N SER A 431 6.66 7.56 17.55
CA SER A 431 6.62 6.29 18.30
C SER A 431 5.29 5.53 18.18
N ARG A 432 4.26 6.08 17.51
CA ARG A 432 2.89 5.52 17.50
C ARG A 432 2.27 5.48 16.09
N GLY A 433 1.37 4.51 15.90
CA GLY A 433 0.50 4.43 14.72
C GLY A 433 1.23 4.47 13.37
N GLY A 434 0.70 5.25 12.42
CA GLY A 434 1.21 5.32 11.05
C GLY A 434 2.64 5.84 10.92
N LEU A 435 3.11 6.70 11.84
CA LEU A 435 4.51 7.17 11.79
C LEU A 435 5.51 6.13 12.28
N LYS A 436 5.15 5.33 13.29
CA LYS A 436 5.95 4.16 13.67
C LYS A 436 6.07 3.19 12.49
N LYS A 437 4.95 2.96 11.79
CA LYS A 437 4.91 2.11 10.59
C LYS A 437 5.77 2.68 9.45
N CYS A 438 5.74 3.99 9.21
CA CYS A 438 6.63 4.66 8.25
C CYS A 438 8.11 4.42 8.59
N ASP A 439 8.47 4.58 9.87
CA ASP A 439 9.83 4.37 10.38
C ASP A 439 10.28 2.90 10.27
N GLU A 440 9.40 1.95 10.56
CA GLU A 440 9.67 0.51 10.38
C GLU A 440 9.84 0.13 8.90
N ILE A 441 8.98 0.66 8.01
CA ILE A 441 9.04 0.36 6.57
C ILE A 441 10.38 0.85 5.99
N ILE A 442 10.78 2.10 6.24
CA ILE A 442 12.01 2.64 5.62
C ILE A 442 13.29 1.92 6.09
N HIS A 443 13.26 1.31 7.29
CA HIS A 443 14.35 0.51 7.84
C HIS A 443 14.24 -1.00 7.57
N SER A 444 13.23 -1.46 6.83
CA SER A 444 13.00 -2.91 6.62
C SER A 444 13.96 -3.59 5.64
N PHE A 445 14.66 -2.81 4.80
CA PHE A 445 15.59 -3.27 3.75
C PHE A 445 17.00 -2.67 3.95
N PRO A 446 17.73 -3.01 5.02
CA PRO A 446 18.96 -2.31 5.41
C PRO A 446 20.15 -2.50 4.45
N ALA A 447 20.17 -3.52 3.59
CA ALA A 447 21.23 -3.68 2.58
C ALA A 447 20.93 -2.93 1.27
N THR A 448 19.64 -2.71 0.96
CA THR A 448 19.17 -2.03 -0.25
C THR A 448 18.92 -0.53 -0.02
N LEU A 449 18.51 -0.17 1.21
CA LEU A 449 18.23 1.18 1.71
C LEU A 449 19.00 1.36 3.03
N ASP A 450 20.27 1.71 2.92
CA ASP A 450 21.09 2.01 4.09
C ASP A 450 20.71 3.38 4.70
N LYS A 451 21.36 3.73 5.82
CA LYS A 451 21.16 5.02 6.50
C LYS A 451 21.75 6.22 5.73
N THR A 452 22.65 5.99 4.77
CA THR A 452 23.24 7.07 3.97
C THR A 452 22.41 7.40 2.73
N HIS A 453 21.52 6.50 2.29
CA HIS A 453 20.69 6.64 1.11
C HIS A 453 19.79 7.91 1.14
N PRO A 454 19.67 8.66 0.03
CA PRO A 454 18.88 9.90 -0.01
C PRO A 454 17.42 9.73 0.39
N ALA A 455 16.79 8.62 0.01
CA ALA A 455 15.39 8.32 0.36
C ALA A 455 15.22 8.16 1.88
N THR A 456 16.11 7.40 2.53
CA THR A 456 16.13 7.18 3.99
C THR A 456 16.31 8.51 4.73
N LYS A 457 17.29 9.33 4.30
CA LYS A 457 17.54 10.66 4.88
C LYS A 457 16.33 11.59 4.76
N ARG A 458 15.62 11.60 3.61
CA ARG A 458 14.41 12.41 3.42
C ARG A 458 13.27 11.97 4.35
N VAL A 459 13.01 10.66 4.45
CA VAL A 459 11.98 10.12 5.36
C VAL A 459 12.34 10.34 6.83
N GLU A 460 13.60 10.15 7.22
CA GLU A 460 14.06 10.44 8.58
C GLU A 460 13.88 11.92 8.94
N ALA A 461 14.28 12.85 8.05
CA ALA A 461 14.10 14.28 8.28
C ALA A 461 12.62 14.65 8.43
N LEU A 462 11.76 14.06 7.59
CA LEU A 462 10.31 14.23 7.65
C LEU A 462 9.71 13.70 8.96
N LEU A 463 10.15 12.52 9.42
CA LEU A 463 9.72 11.95 10.70
C LEU A 463 10.18 12.81 11.89
N ARG A 464 11.40 13.35 11.84
CA ARG A 464 11.94 14.24 12.89
C ARG A 464 11.17 15.55 13.00
N CYS A 465 10.94 16.29 11.90
CA CYS A 465 10.18 17.54 11.96
C CYS A 465 8.70 17.32 12.33
N THR A 466 8.09 16.23 11.85
CA THR A 466 6.71 15.88 12.23
C THR A 466 6.61 15.52 13.72
N HIS A 467 7.59 14.80 14.26
CA HIS A 467 7.64 14.49 15.69
C HIS A 467 7.86 15.74 16.55
N ALA A 468 8.72 16.67 16.12
CA ALA A 468 8.88 17.96 16.80
C ALA A 468 7.56 18.75 16.87
N LEU A 469 6.76 18.75 15.78
CA LEU A 469 5.41 19.34 15.80
C LEU A 469 4.44 18.65 16.78
N SER A 470 4.70 17.41 17.23
CA SER A 470 3.83 16.70 18.17
C SER A 470 3.90 17.22 19.61
N ASP A 471 4.94 17.98 19.94
CA ASP A 471 5.14 18.57 21.27
C ASP A 471 4.38 19.91 21.44
N TYR A 472 3.78 20.42 20.37
CA TYR A 472 3.11 21.73 20.32
C TYR A 472 1.61 21.58 20.01
N ARG A 473 0.80 22.51 20.54
CA ARG A 473 -0.60 22.63 20.15
C ARG A 473 -0.69 23.16 18.73
N LEU A 474 -1.25 22.38 17.81
CA LEU A 474 -1.43 22.79 16.41
C LEU A 474 -2.80 22.35 15.88
N THR A 475 -3.67 23.34 15.65
CA THR A 475 -4.99 23.18 15.03
C THR A 475 -5.13 24.15 13.87
N LEU A 476 -5.20 23.64 12.64
CA LEU A 476 -5.31 24.45 11.41
C LEU A 476 -6.76 24.70 10.98
N LYS A 477 -7.66 23.79 11.35
CA LYS A 477 -9.12 23.93 11.23
C LYS A 477 -9.74 23.83 12.61
N GLN A 478 -10.91 24.44 12.82
CA GLN A 478 -11.59 24.41 14.13
C GLN A 478 -11.85 22.97 14.58
N GLY A 479 -11.24 22.59 15.71
CA GLY A 479 -11.45 21.30 16.37
C GLY A 479 -10.68 20.09 15.80
N GLU A 480 -10.02 20.20 14.64
CA GLU A 480 -9.27 19.08 14.05
C GLU A 480 -7.79 19.11 14.46
N PRO A 481 -7.24 18.04 15.06
CA PRO A 481 -5.82 17.96 15.39
C PRO A 481 -4.95 17.84 14.13
N PHE A 482 -3.71 18.32 14.21
CA PHE A 482 -2.76 18.25 13.11
C PHE A 482 -2.50 16.82 12.60
N LYS A 483 -2.65 16.61 11.29
CA LYS A 483 -2.34 15.35 10.59
C LYS A 483 -1.04 15.48 9.79
N PRO A 484 -0.09 14.54 9.91
CA PRO A 484 1.19 14.55 9.19
C PRO A 484 1.11 14.87 7.68
N VAL A 485 0.13 14.33 6.96
CA VAL A 485 -0.08 14.59 5.52
C VAL A 485 -0.13 16.08 5.17
N VAL A 486 -0.66 16.93 6.07
CA VAL A 486 -0.74 18.37 5.84
C VAL A 486 0.65 18.97 5.62
N LEU A 487 1.67 18.51 6.36
CA LEU A 487 3.04 18.98 6.23
C LEU A 487 3.62 18.79 4.82
N ARG A 488 3.31 17.65 4.20
CA ARG A 488 3.79 17.31 2.84
C ARG A 488 3.01 17.99 1.73
N VAL A 489 1.73 18.28 1.94
CA VAL A 489 0.85 18.86 0.90
C VAL A 489 0.88 20.40 0.94
N HIS A 490 1.10 21.01 2.12
CA HIS A 490 1.06 22.47 2.31
C HIS A 490 1.95 23.21 1.31
N SER A 491 1.48 24.33 0.76
CA SER A 491 2.23 25.10 -0.24
C SER A 491 3.51 25.72 0.33
N ASP A 492 3.51 26.13 1.60
CA ASP A 492 4.70 26.61 2.32
C ASP A 492 4.80 25.93 3.70
N PRO A 493 5.48 24.78 3.83
CA PRO A 493 5.52 24.05 5.10
C PRO A 493 6.09 24.84 6.27
N ILE A 494 6.94 25.85 6.02
CA ILE A 494 7.61 26.61 7.07
C ILE A 494 6.61 27.52 7.79
N SER A 495 5.63 28.10 7.08
CA SER A 495 4.59 28.95 7.66
C SER A 495 3.64 28.22 8.64
N ILE A 496 3.70 26.87 8.71
CA ILE A 496 3.02 26.11 9.76
C ILE A 496 3.61 26.46 11.14
N ILE A 497 4.90 26.82 11.20
CA ILE A 497 5.57 27.22 12.43
C ILE A 497 5.02 28.55 12.96
N ASP A 498 4.59 29.47 12.10
CA ASP A 498 3.90 30.69 12.54
C ASP A 498 2.61 30.36 13.29
N LYS A 499 1.86 29.34 12.85
CA LYS A 499 0.67 28.84 13.55
C LYS A 499 0.99 28.10 14.84
N VAL A 500 2.16 27.48 14.96
CA VAL A 500 2.66 26.96 16.23
C VAL A 500 2.97 28.11 17.19
N LEU A 501 3.69 29.14 16.75
CA LEU A 501 4.03 30.32 17.56
C LEU A 501 2.78 31.11 17.98
N GLU A 502 1.75 31.22 17.14
CA GLU A 502 0.47 31.83 17.50
C GLU A 502 -0.34 31.05 18.56
N GLN A 503 -0.23 29.72 18.58
CA GLN A 503 -1.07 28.85 19.42
C GLN A 503 -0.42 28.40 20.73
N ASN A 504 0.88 28.67 20.91
CA ASN A 504 1.67 28.22 22.05
C ASN A 504 2.43 29.43 22.66
N PRO A 505 1.86 30.08 23.69
CA PRO A 505 2.50 31.22 24.35
C PRO A 505 3.93 30.90 24.81
N LYS A 506 4.83 31.87 24.68
CA LYS A 506 6.27 31.76 24.99
C LYS A 506 7.07 30.75 24.18
N ALA A 507 6.47 30.10 23.17
CA ALA A 507 7.18 29.12 22.34
C ALA A 507 8.40 29.75 21.63
N TYR A 508 8.33 31.03 21.26
CA TYR A 508 9.42 31.77 20.58
C TYR A 508 10.78 31.68 21.31
N THR A 509 10.79 31.43 22.63
CA THR A 509 12.01 31.21 23.44
C THR A 509 12.80 29.96 23.03
N ARG A 510 12.13 28.96 22.42
CA ARG A 510 12.71 27.67 21.96
C ARG A 510 13.28 27.75 20.53
N LEU A 511 13.81 28.91 20.13
CA LEU A 511 14.35 29.17 18.78
C LEU A 511 15.21 28.02 18.19
N PRO A 512 16.15 27.37 18.91
CA PRO A 512 16.97 26.30 18.34
C PRO A 512 16.16 25.11 17.80
N GLU A 513 15.03 24.78 18.42
CA GLU A 513 14.16 23.68 17.99
C GLU A 513 13.40 24.03 16.71
N PHE A 514 12.93 25.27 16.58
CA PHE A 514 12.28 25.75 15.36
C PHE A 514 13.26 25.82 14.18
N LEU A 515 14.52 26.20 14.44
CA LEU A 515 15.59 26.15 13.45
C LEU A 515 15.89 24.72 13.00
N GLU A 516 16.04 23.76 13.93
CA GLU A 516 16.23 22.35 13.57
C GLU A 516 15.02 21.79 12.81
N MET A 517 13.81 22.11 13.25
CA MET A 517 12.57 21.68 12.62
C MET A 517 12.46 22.19 11.17
N ALA A 518 12.71 23.48 10.94
CA ALA A 518 12.71 24.06 9.59
C ALA A 518 13.85 23.49 8.71
N ALA A 519 15.04 23.28 9.28
CA ALA A 519 16.13 22.62 8.57
C ALA A 519 15.78 21.17 8.18
N ASN A 520 15.03 20.46 9.03
CA ASN A 520 14.52 19.13 8.73
C ASN A 520 13.38 19.14 7.69
N MET A 521 12.55 20.20 7.61
CA MET A 521 11.61 20.39 6.49
C MET A 521 12.35 20.58 5.15
N VAL A 522 13.44 21.35 5.11
CA VAL A 522 14.26 21.49 3.90
C VAL A 522 14.93 20.16 3.53
N ARG A 523 15.52 19.44 4.48
CA ARG A 523 16.15 18.11 4.25
C ARG A 523 15.15 17.05 3.80
N ALA A 524 13.90 17.12 4.24
CA ALA A 524 12.81 16.26 3.78
C ALA A 524 12.38 16.54 2.33
N GLY A 525 12.77 17.68 1.76
CA GLY A 525 12.45 18.08 0.38
C GLY A 525 11.00 18.53 0.18
N ILE A 526 10.33 19.00 1.24
CA ILE A 526 8.90 19.37 1.18
C ILE A 526 8.65 20.85 0.83
N THR A 527 9.67 21.69 0.83
CA THR A 527 9.63 23.12 0.44
C THR A 527 9.34 23.28 -1.07
N GLN A 528 8.79 24.44 -1.47
CA GLN A 528 8.38 24.69 -2.87
C GLN A 528 9.49 24.45 -3.89
N GLN A 529 10.71 24.85 -3.53
CA GLN A 529 11.86 24.86 -4.42
C GLN A 529 12.53 23.46 -4.46
N ALA A 530 12.57 22.74 -3.33
CA ALA A 530 12.92 21.32 -3.29
C ALA A 530 11.95 20.42 -4.07
N ARG A 531 10.64 20.74 -4.16
CA ARG A 531 9.69 20.01 -5.03
C ARG A 531 9.99 20.14 -6.52
N SER A 532 10.79 21.13 -6.92
CA SER A 532 11.24 21.31 -8.32
C SER A 532 12.48 20.47 -8.66
N ILE A 533 13.10 19.82 -7.67
CA ILE A 533 14.35 19.08 -7.83
C ILE A 533 14.04 17.59 -8.07
N LYS A 534 14.56 17.03 -9.17
CA LYS A 534 14.37 15.61 -9.51
C LYS A 534 15.05 14.69 -8.48
N PHE A 535 14.53 13.47 -8.35
CA PHE A 535 14.98 12.50 -7.35
C PHE A 535 16.49 12.20 -7.43
N ASP A 536 17.04 12.20 -8.65
CA ASP A 536 18.40 11.77 -8.99
C ASP A 536 19.48 12.86 -8.91
N SER A 537 19.14 14.11 -8.56
CA SER A 537 20.20 15.10 -8.35
C SER A 537 20.88 14.85 -7.01
N GLU A 538 22.13 14.38 -7.05
CA GLU A 538 23.01 14.34 -5.88
C GLU A 538 23.04 15.72 -5.23
N THR A 539 22.44 15.84 -4.04
CA THR A 539 22.50 17.01 -3.15
C THR A 539 22.65 18.35 -3.87
N GLY A 540 21.60 18.79 -4.57
CA GLY A 540 21.45 20.21 -4.91
C GLY A 540 21.71 21.05 -3.65
N ASP A 541 22.38 22.20 -3.81
CA ASP A 541 22.94 22.98 -2.70
C ASP A 541 21.85 23.61 -1.82
N ASN A 542 21.26 22.78 -0.95
CA ASN A 542 20.22 23.11 0.01
C ASN A 542 20.69 24.18 1.01
N SER A 543 21.97 24.55 1.03
CA SER A 543 22.50 25.66 1.81
C SER A 543 21.66 26.92 1.64
N LYS A 544 21.29 27.29 0.39
CA LYS A 544 20.45 28.48 0.14
C LYS A 544 19.07 28.39 0.82
N GLU A 545 18.40 27.25 0.70
CA GLU A 545 17.08 27.04 1.32
C GLU A 545 17.18 26.98 2.85
N LEU A 546 18.24 26.39 3.40
CA LEU A 546 18.50 26.37 4.85
C LEU A 546 18.70 27.78 5.40
N HIS A 547 19.53 28.62 4.77
CA HIS A 547 19.71 30.02 5.19
C HIS A 547 18.42 30.84 5.08
N ARG A 548 17.60 30.61 4.04
CA ARG A 548 16.29 31.25 3.88
C ARG A 548 15.31 30.83 4.98
N ALA A 549 15.26 29.54 5.30
CA ALA A 549 14.43 28.99 6.35
C ALA A 549 14.85 29.52 7.74
N GLU A 550 16.14 29.55 8.03
CA GLU A 550 16.70 30.12 9.27
C GLU A 550 16.28 31.58 9.46
N LYS A 551 16.47 32.44 8.45
CA LYS A 551 16.09 33.86 8.50
C LYS A 551 14.60 34.06 8.74
N LEU A 552 13.75 33.30 8.06
CA LEU A 552 12.30 33.36 8.23
C LEU A 552 11.91 32.98 9.66
N ILE A 553 12.45 31.89 10.20
CA ILE A 553 12.15 31.46 11.57
C ILE A 553 12.64 32.46 12.63
N ILE A 554 13.82 33.05 12.47
CA ILE A 554 14.31 34.11 13.36
C ILE A 554 13.34 35.30 13.34
N ALA A 555 12.91 35.73 12.15
CA ALA A 555 11.93 36.81 12.00
C ALA A 555 10.58 36.46 12.66
N SER A 556 10.04 35.27 12.43
CA SER A 556 8.79 34.81 13.05
C SER A 556 8.87 34.74 14.57
N CYS A 557 9.99 34.29 15.14
CA CYS A 557 10.22 34.29 16.59
C CYS A 557 10.33 35.72 17.17
N ILE A 558 10.98 36.66 16.47
CA ILE A 558 11.00 38.08 16.85
C ILE A 558 9.56 38.64 16.86
N GLU A 559 8.79 38.41 15.80
CA GLU A 559 7.41 38.90 15.70
C GLU A 559 6.47 38.25 16.73
N ALA A 560 6.70 36.99 17.11
CA ALA A 560 5.97 36.33 18.19
C ALA A 560 6.31 36.90 19.57
N ALA A 561 7.60 37.14 19.87
CA ALA A 561 8.04 37.77 21.11
C ALA A 561 7.44 39.18 21.28
N LEU A 562 7.47 40.01 20.22
CA LEU A 562 6.85 41.34 20.22
C LEU A 562 5.32 41.29 20.41
N ARG A 563 4.65 40.24 19.95
CA ARG A 563 3.19 40.04 20.11
C ARG A 563 2.79 39.65 21.53
N GLU A 564 3.70 39.02 22.27
CA GLU A 564 3.54 38.67 23.70
C GLU A 564 4.17 39.72 24.64
N ASP A 565 4.46 40.92 24.13
CA ASP A 565 5.05 42.03 24.89
C ASP A 565 6.43 41.71 25.53
N ASP A 566 7.18 40.76 24.95
CA ASP A 566 8.54 40.37 25.34
C ASP A 566 9.59 41.00 24.41
N PHE A 567 9.82 42.30 24.63
CA PHE A 567 10.79 43.07 23.84
C PHE A 567 12.25 42.63 24.07
N GLU A 568 12.62 42.24 25.29
CA GLU A 568 14.00 41.83 25.61
C GLU A 568 14.42 40.57 24.84
N THR A 569 13.54 39.57 24.72
CA THR A 569 13.82 38.39 23.88
C THR A 569 13.91 38.78 22.41
N ALA A 570 13.00 39.61 21.90
CA ALA A 570 13.01 40.10 20.51
C ALA A 570 14.32 40.84 20.17
N TYR A 571 14.72 41.79 21.02
CA TYR A 571 15.98 42.53 20.93
C TYR A 571 17.20 41.58 20.91
N SER A 572 17.23 40.59 21.82
CA SER A 572 18.33 39.62 21.89
C SER A 572 18.51 38.83 20.59
N TYR A 573 17.43 38.50 19.88
CA TYR A 573 17.47 37.80 18.60
C TYR A 573 17.88 38.73 17.45
N VAL A 574 17.44 39.99 17.44
CA VAL A 574 17.90 40.99 16.45
C VAL A 574 19.42 41.16 16.55
N VAL A 575 19.95 41.46 17.74
CA VAL A 575 21.38 41.71 17.95
C VAL A 575 22.20 40.43 17.69
N SER A 576 21.86 39.30 18.32
CA SER A 576 22.72 38.10 18.21
C SER A 576 22.66 37.36 16.87
N ARG A 577 21.55 37.43 16.12
CA ARG A 577 21.34 36.61 14.90
C ARG A 577 21.29 37.41 13.60
N LEU A 578 20.75 38.62 13.60
CA LEU A 578 20.66 39.43 12.38
C LEU A 578 21.95 40.22 12.12
N GLU A 579 22.67 40.64 13.15
CA GLU A 579 23.98 41.29 12.98
C GLU A 579 25.07 40.31 12.52
N SER A 580 25.13 39.13 13.12
CA SER A 580 26.12 38.09 12.81
C SER A 580 25.98 37.56 11.38
N SER A 581 24.80 37.67 10.78
CA SER A 581 24.54 37.36 9.36
C SER A 581 25.18 38.35 8.36
N SER A 582 25.80 39.45 8.83
CA SER A 582 26.36 40.50 7.97
C SER A 582 27.88 40.40 7.72
N SER A 583 28.60 39.55 8.44
CA SER A 583 30.07 39.49 8.42
C SER A 583 30.67 38.64 7.28
N ASP A 584 29.86 37.88 6.53
CA ASP A 584 30.34 37.01 5.47
C ASP A 584 30.58 37.79 4.15
N GLY A 585 31.83 38.21 3.95
CA GLY A 585 32.24 39.23 2.98
C GLY A 585 32.31 38.79 1.52
N ASN A 586 31.16 38.54 0.88
CA ASN A 586 31.08 38.34 -0.58
C ASN A 586 30.03 39.24 -1.26
N GLN A 587 30.44 40.48 -1.57
CA GLN A 587 29.57 41.52 -2.16
C GLN A 587 28.98 41.15 -3.54
N ALA A 588 29.55 40.17 -4.25
CA ALA A 588 29.13 39.76 -5.59
C ALA A 588 27.77 39.03 -5.65
N ARG A 589 27.27 38.45 -4.54
CA ARG A 589 26.01 37.66 -4.53
C ARG A 589 24.72 38.49 -4.29
N ARG A 590 24.82 39.80 -4.02
CA ARG A 590 23.71 40.63 -3.51
C ARG A 590 22.62 41.05 -4.54
N LYS A 591 22.61 40.53 -5.76
CA LYS A 591 21.71 41.02 -6.83
C LYS A 591 20.41 40.24 -7.04
N GLU A 592 20.25 39.05 -6.49
CA GLU A 592 19.08 38.17 -6.80
C GLU A 592 18.28 37.72 -5.57
N ASP A 593 18.91 37.49 -4.41
CA ASP A 593 18.22 37.06 -3.19
C ASP A 593 17.88 38.25 -2.27
N GLN A 594 16.73 38.91 -2.49
CA GLN A 594 16.21 39.92 -1.55
C GLN A 594 15.71 39.26 -0.26
N ASP A 595 16.38 39.54 0.86
CA ASP A 595 15.96 39.13 2.19
C ASP A 595 14.78 39.98 2.65
N ASP A 596 13.59 39.43 2.57
CA ASP A 596 12.34 40.16 2.80
C ASP A 596 11.85 40.13 4.26
N TRP A 597 12.49 39.37 5.15
CA TRP A 597 11.99 39.17 6.52
C TRP A 597 12.89 39.84 7.57
N SER A 598 14.21 39.68 7.46
CA SER A 598 15.15 40.09 8.51
C SER A 598 15.04 41.58 8.84
N TRP A 599 15.00 42.45 7.81
CA TRP A 599 14.88 43.89 8.03
C TRP A 599 13.50 44.31 8.54
N LYS A 600 12.42 43.61 8.14
CA LYS A 600 11.06 43.88 8.63
C LYS A 600 10.92 43.53 10.11
N ALA A 601 11.50 42.41 10.55
CA ALA A 601 11.52 42.02 11.95
C ALA A 601 12.33 43.01 12.82
N ALA A 602 13.52 43.41 12.35
CA ALA A 602 14.33 44.43 13.02
C ALA A 602 13.65 45.81 13.07
N LEU A 603 12.97 46.22 11.99
CA LEU A 603 12.16 47.45 11.94
C LEU A 603 10.98 47.39 12.92
N LYS A 604 10.23 46.28 12.95
CA LYS A 604 9.13 46.06 13.90
C LYS A 604 9.61 46.13 15.36
N ALA A 605 10.77 45.56 15.67
CA ALA A 605 11.38 45.70 17.00
C ALA A 605 11.73 47.17 17.31
N GLY A 606 12.38 47.88 16.38
CA GLY A 606 12.68 49.32 16.55
C GLY A 606 11.45 50.23 16.66
N GLN A 607 10.33 49.83 16.05
CA GLN A 607 9.03 50.50 16.16
C GLN A 607 8.26 50.15 17.44
N TYR A 608 8.68 49.14 18.22
CA TYR A 608 7.97 48.70 19.42
C TYR A 608 8.03 49.76 20.55
N ILE A 609 6.86 50.19 20.99
CA ILE A 609 6.69 51.14 22.10
C ILE A 609 6.28 50.35 23.34
N ARG A 610 6.96 50.60 24.47
CA ARG A 610 6.63 49.95 25.74
C ARG A 610 5.23 50.33 26.19
N THR A 611 4.55 49.36 26.77
CA THR A 611 3.27 49.52 27.46
C THR A 611 3.39 49.00 28.89
N GLU A 612 2.35 49.18 29.71
CA GLU A 612 2.25 48.58 31.04
C GLU A 612 2.36 47.04 31.05
N ARG A 613 2.19 46.40 29.88
CA ARG A 613 2.28 44.94 29.70
C ARG A 613 3.67 44.45 29.32
N THR A 614 4.57 45.35 28.86
CA THR A 614 5.91 44.95 28.43
C THR A 614 6.68 44.34 29.59
N LEU A 615 7.23 43.14 29.37
CA LEU A 615 8.03 42.45 30.37
C LEU A 615 9.24 43.31 30.75
N LEU A 616 9.40 43.52 32.06
CA LEU A 616 10.50 44.30 32.61
C LEU A 616 11.83 43.52 32.48
N PRO A 617 12.97 44.21 32.24
CA PRO A 617 14.26 43.56 32.22
C PRO A 617 14.58 42.86 33.54
N THR A 618 14.87 41.56 33.49
CA THR A 618 15.26 40.78 34.67
C THR A 618 16.64 41.15 35.22
N HIS A 619 17.49 41.76 34.40
CA HIS A 619 18.79 42.28 34.79
C HIS A 619 19.01 43.71 34.25
N LEU A 620 19.19 44.66 35.17
CA LEU A 620 19.83 45.94 34.90
C LEU A 620 21.34 45.69 34.86
N GLY A 621 21.94 45.74 33.66
CA GLY A 621 23.38 45.58 33.46
C GLY A 621 24.14 46.88 33.73
N ILE A 622 25.10 47.20 32.86
CA ILE A 622 25.85 48.48 32.88
C ILE A 622 25.08 49.61 32.15
N ALA A 623 23.90 49.31 31.59
CA ALA A 623 23.02 50.25 30.88
C ALA A 623 22.40 51.29 31.84
N SER A 624 21.73 52.31 31.27
CA SER A 624 21.03 53.33 32.07
C SER A 624 20.08 52.70 33.11
N GLY A 625 20.06 53.29 34.31
CA GLY A 625 19.13 52.90 35.37
C GLY A 625 17.68 53.25 35.04
N ASN A 626 17.46 54.15 34.09
CA ASN A 626 16.14 54.52 33.60
C ASN A 626 15.66 53.53 32.52
N PRO A 627 14.53 52.82 32.75
CA PRO A 627 14.03 51.81 31.82
C PRO A 627 13.54 52.39 30.49
N GLU A 628 13.19 53.67 30.41
CA GLU A 628 12.76 54.33 29.18
C GLU A 628 13.94 54.66 28.27
N ILE A 629 15.01 55.24 28.84
CA ILE A 629 16.26 55.54 28.12
C ILE A 629 16.88 54.25 27.58
N ARG A 630 17.01 53.20 28.41
CA ARG A 630 17.47 51.87 27.95
C ARG A 630 16.63 51.33 26.78
N HIS A 631 15.31 51.49 26.83
CA HIS A 631 14.43 51.02 25.74
C HIS A 631 14.65 51.79 24.44
N LEU A 632 14.88 53.11 24.54
CA LEU A 632 15.18 53.96 23.40
C LEU A 632 16.55 53.63 22.78
N GLU A 633 17.57 53.35 23.59
CA GLU A 633 18.88 52.82 23.15
C GLU A 633 18.69 51.50 22.37
N GLN A 634 18.01 50.52 22.97
CA GLN A 634 17.74 49.21 22.35
C GLN A 634 16.95 49.32 21.03
N ARG A 635 15.98 50.25 20.95
CA ARG A 635 15.24 50.54 19.72
C ARG A 635 16.15 51.11 18.62
N ILE A 636 17.05 52.03 18.96
CA ILE A 636 18.03 52.60 18.01
C ILE A 636 18.94 51.50 17.46
N GLU A 637 19.42 50.58 18.29
CA GLU A 637 20.21 49.42 17.84
C GLU A 637 19.43 48.48 16.90
N CYS A 638 18.15 48.20 17.20
CA CYS A 638 17.29 47.45 16.29
C CYS A 638 17.10 48.17 14.93
N LEU A 639 16.92 49.50 14.92
CA LEU A 639 16.80 50.29 13.70
C LEU A 639 18.12 50.37 12.91
N ALA A 640 19.27 50.48 13.59
CA ALA A 640 20.59 50.37 12.98
C ALA A 640 20.86 48.97 12.39
N THR A 641 20.30 47.91 12.98
CA THR A 641 20.31 46.56 12.39
C THR A 641 19.42 46.50 11.15
N ALA A 642 18.22 47.08 11.20
CA ALA A 642 17.33 47.17 10.04
C ALA A 642 17.99 47.93 8.86
N LEU A 643 18.66 49.06 9.11
CA LEU A 643 19.38 49.83 8.08
C LEU A 643 20.51 49.05 7.40
N ARG A 644 21.20 48.15 8.11
CA ARG A 644 22.28 47.32 7.56
C ARG A 644 21.79 46.22 6.62
N VAL A 645 20.58 45.71 6.84
CA VAL A 645 20.03 44.53 6.14
C VAL A 645 18.96 44.88 5.10
N ALA A 646 18.33 46.05 5.22
CA ALA A 646 17.25 46.47 4.33
C ALA A 646 17.71 46.76 2.88
N PRO A 647 16.83 46.51 1.88
CA PRO A 647 17.07 46.98 0.51
C PRO A 647 17.00 48.51 0.43
N THR A 648 17.71 49.09 -0.53
CA THR A 648 17.83 50.55 -0.72
C THR A 648 16.50 51.28 -0.87
N SER A 649 15.47 50.60 -1.38
CA SER A 649 14.11 51.11 -1.53
C SER A 649 13.41 51.42 -0.20
N GLN A 650 13.80 50.77 0.90
CA GLN A 650 13.11 50.84 2.20
C GLN A 650 13.85 51.71 3.23
N LEU A 651 15.07 52.15 2.92
CA LEU A 651 15.89 52.95 3.85
C LEU A 651 15.21 54.25 4.28
N GLN A 652 14.40 54.90 3.43
CA GLN A 652 13.69 56.13 3.76
C GLN A 652 12.68 55.95 4.91
N GLU A 653 11.97 54.80 4.95
CA GLU A 653 11.04 54.50 6.04
C GLU A 653 11.79 54.28 7.36
N ILE A 654 12.85 53.47 7.30
CA ILE A 654 13.65 53.11 8.47
C ILE A 654 14.35 54.36 9.05
N LEU A 655 14.96 55.20 8.20
CA LEU A 655 15.60 56.46 8.62
C LEU A 655 14.61 57.42 9.29
N LYS A 656 13.37 57.50 8.80
CA LYS A 656 12.31 58.31 9.43
C LYS A 656 11.98 57.82 10.84
N THR A 657 11.94 56.50 11.05
CA THR A 657 11.75 55.94 12.40
C THR A 657 12.99 56.06 13.29
N PHE A 658 14.20 55.94 12.72
CA PHE A 658 15.48 56.09 13.41
C PHE A 658 15.60 57.49 14.01
N ARG A 659 15.50 58.52 13.17
CA ARG A 659 15.60 59.93 13.59
C ARG A 659 14.58 60.30 14.65
N ARG A 660 13.33 59.80 14.54
CA ARG A 660 12.31 60.03 15.57
C ARG A 660 12.66 59.35 16.91
N CYS A 661 13.35 58.22 16.89
CA CYS A 661 13.80 57.52 18.09
C CYS A 661 15.01 58.22 18.73
N GLU A 662 15.91 58.77 17.91
CA GLU A 662 17.04 59.62 18.31
C GLU A 662 16.55 60.90 19.00
N GLU A 663 15.63 61.64 18.36
CA GLU A 663 14.98 62.84 18.94
C GLU A 663 14.24 62.52 20.27
N GLN A 664 13.67 61.32 20.41
CA GLN A 664 13.07 60.84 21.66
C GLN A 664 14.11 60.53 22.75
N LEU A 665 15.23 59.89 22.39
CA LEU A 665 16.32 59.57 23.31
C LEU A 665 16.99 60.85 23.84
N ASP A 666 17.26 61.82 22.96
CA ASP A 666 17.80 63.12 23.35
C ASP A 666 16.86 63.86 24.31
N SER A 667 15.55 63.85 24.08
CA SER A 667 14.58 64.44 25.02
C SER A 667 14.65 63.76 26.39
N ALA A 668 14.58 62.42 26.42
CA ALA A 668 14.59 61.64 27.66
C ALA A 668 15.90 61.81 28.47
N ILE A 669 17.06 61.87 27.81
CA ILE A 669 18.36 62.14 28.46
C ILE A 669 18.42 63.56 29.01
N ASN A 670 17.91 64.56 28.28
CA ASN A 670 17.88 65.94 28.75
C ASN A 670 16.89 66.12 29.92
N GLU A 671 15.76 65.43 29.90
CA GLU A 671 14.76 65.41 30.98
C GLU A 671 15.32 64.72 32.24
N GLU A 672 16.03 63.60 32.11
CA GLU A 672 16.73 62.95 33.23
C GLU A 672 17.84 63.85 33.79
N ALA A 673 18.64 64.49 32.94
CA ALA A 673 19.69 65.41 33.39
C ALA A 673 19.13 66.66 34.09
N ALA A 674 17.99 67.18 33.62
CA ALA A 674 17.27 68.27 34.27
C ALA A 674 16.67 67.84 35.62
N ALA A 675 16.14 66.62 35.70
CA ALA A 675 15.69 66.01 36.95
C ALA A 675 16.86 65.85 37.94
N GLU A 676 17.99 65.22 37.55
CA GLU A 676 19.21 65.12 38.36
C GLU A 676 19.65 66.50 38.89
N ALA A 677 19.64 67.53 38.03
CA ALA A 677 20.01 68.89 38.41
C ALA A 677 19.03 69.52 39.42
N SER A 678 17.72 69.24 39.30
CA SER A 678 16.72 69.71 40.25
C SER A 678 16.86 69.06 41.63
N TRP A 679 17.13 67.74 41.68
CA TRP A 679 17.40 67.02 42.94
C TRP A 679 18.73 67.45 43.58
N ALA A 680 19.75 67.78 42.77
CA ALA A 680 21.01 68.32 43.28
C ALA A 680 20.88 69.70 43.95
N GLY A 681 19.80 70.46 43.67
CA GLY A 681 19.48 71.71 44.35
C GLY A 681 18.71 71.56 45.67
N VAL A 682 18.07 70.41 45.91
CA VAL A 682 17.26 70.14 47.11
C VAL A 682 18.05 69.25 48.07
N GLY A 683 18.78 69.88 48.99
CA GLY A 683 19.76 69.25 49.88
C GLY A 683 19.23 68.34 51.00
N GLU A 684 18.06 67.73 50.86
CA GLU A 684 17.53 66.75 51.82
C GLU A 684 17.40 65.36 51.16
N VAL A 685 18.22 64.42 51.61
CA VAL A 685 18.15 63.00 51.25
C VAL A 685 17.58 62.23 52.44
N PRO A 686 16.32 61.76 52.40
CA PRO A 686 15.74 60.99 53.50
C PRO A 686 16.46 59.64 53.64
N GLY A 687 17.22 59.45 54.73
CA GLY A 687 17.89 58.18 55.05
C GLY A 687 19.36 58.26 55.48
N ALA A 688 19.96 59.45 55.56
CA ALA A 688 21.32 59.59 56.07
C ALA A 688 21.41 59.29 57.59
N PHE A 689 21.97 58.14 57.95
CA PHE A 689 22.22 57.74 59.33
C PHE A 689 23.25 58.69 59.97
N GLU A 690 22.98 59.18 61.18
CA GLU A 690 23.86 60.15 61.85
C GLU A 690 25.29 59.62 62.01
N SER A 691 26.25 60.37 61.48
CA SER A 691 27.68 60.19 61.73
C SER A 691 28.25 61.52 62.20
N GLN A 692 28.30 61.71 63.51
CA GLN A 692 28.89 62.91 64.12
C GLN A 692 30.38 63.02 63.75
N ALA A 693 30.74 64.09 63.04
CA ALA A 693 32.08 64.68 63.07
C ALA A 693 32.35 65.23 64.50
N PRO A 694 33.59 65.61 64.92
CA PRO A 694 34.62 66.36 64.16
C PRO A 694 36.04 65.79 64.40
N GLN A 695 37.19 66.41 64.08
CA GLN A 695 37.60 67.75 63.64
C GLN A 695 38.53 67.60 62.37
N ASN A 696 39.38 68.53 61.88
CA ASN A 696 39.85 69.84 62.36
C ASN A 696 40.37 70.76 61.23
N LEU A 697 40.38 72.07 61.52
CA LEU A 697 41.20 73.15 60.90
C LEU A 697 40.88 73.67 59.49
N GLN A 698 40.23 74.84 59.52
CA GLN A 698 40.19 75.96 58.55
C GLN A 698 41.59 76.61 58.30
N PRO A 699 41.72 77.76 57.59
CA PRO A 699 41.14 78.18 56.30
C PRO A 699 42.19 78.81 55.32
N ALA A 700 41.70 79.24 54.15
CA ALA A 700 42.02 80.51 53.45
C ALA A 700 42.57 80.41 52.01
N ARG A 701 41.76 80.85 51.04
CA ARG A 701 42.05 82.06 50.23
C ARG A 701 40.87 82.45 49.34
N ASN A 702 40.44 83.71 49.45
CA ASN A 702 39.57 84.32 48.44
C ASN A 702 40.38 84.58 47.17
N MET A 703 39.92 84.09 46.02
CA MET A 703 40.20 84.72 44.72
C MET A 703 38.97 84.61 43.80
N THR A 704 38.12 85.63 43.89
CA THR A 704 37.22 86.05 42.82
C THR A 704 38.04 86.50 41.61
N ALA A 705 38.51 85.55 40.79
CA ALA A 705 39.28 85.84 39.57
C ALA A 705 39.22 84.71 38.51
N THR A 706 38.06 84.08 38.31
CA THR A 706 37.80 83.23 37.12
C THR A 706 36.32 83.16 36.72
N ALA A 707 35.49 84.03 37.30
CA ALA A 707 34.08 84.20 36.92
C ALA A 707 33.89 85.03 35.63
N ALA A 708 34.97 85.52 35.01
CA ALA A 708 34.95 86.40 33.85
C ALA A 708 35.28 85.70 32.50
N SER A 709 35.49 84.38 32.49
CA SER A 709 35.77 83.59 31.27
C SER A 709 34.71 82.53 30.97
N ARG A 710 33.50 82.68 31.52
CA ARG A 710 32.36 81.77 31.32
C ARG A 710 31.06 82.48 30.88
N GLN A 711 31.15 83.75 30.49
CA GLN A 711 29.99 84.59 30.11
C GLN A 711 30.12 85.17 28.68
N ALA A 712 30.97 84.58 27.82
CA ALA A 712 31.26 85.10 26.47
C ALA A 712 31.03 84.09 25.32
N GLU A 713 30.66 82.84 25.60
CA GLU A 713 30.39 81.80 24.58
C GLU A 713 29.08 81.05 24.90
N GLU A 714 27.99 81.79 25.13
CA GLU A 714 26.65 81.19 25.28
C GLU A 714 25.67 81.76 24.23
N ALA A 715 26.01 81.48 22.98
CA ALA A 715 25.09 81.42 21.84
C ALA A 715 25.46 80.16 21.03
N PRO A 716 24.50 79.44 20.43
CA PRO A 716 24.79 78.18 19.75
C PRO A 716 25.68 78.41 18.53
N MET A 717 26.93 77.95 18.60
CA MET A 717 27.85 78.01 17.46
C MET A 717 27.35 77.15 16.29
N SER A 718 27.45 77.71 15.09
CA SER A 718 27.07 77.01 13.86
C SER A 718 28.08 75.91 13.53
N LEU A 719 27.58 74.79 13.00
CA LEU A 719 28.37 73.62 12.61
C LEU A 719 29.50 73.98 11.60
N PHE A 720 29.34 75.08 10.86
CA PHE A 720 30.33 75.57 9.91
C PHE A 720 31.61 76.15 10.55
N ASP A 721 31.55 76.76 11.75
CA ASP A 721 32.74 77.36 12.37
C ASP A 721 33.69 76.31 12.97
N LEU A 722 33.15 75.18 13.46
CA LEU A 722 33.92 74.02 13.89
C LEU A 722 34.73 73.37 12.75
N SER A 723 34.23 73.46 11.51
CA SER A 723 34.92 72.91 10.33
C SER A 723 36.20 73.70 9.98
N ARG A 724 36.21 75.03 10.21
CA ARG A 724 37.40 75.87 9.99
C ARG A 724 38.48 75.67 11.05
N ALA A 725 38.10 75.50 12.32
CA ALA A 725 39.05 75.22 13.39
C ALA A 725 39.78 73.88 13.17
N THR A 726 39.04 72.82 12.86
CA THR A 726 39.59 71.46 12.65
C THR A 726 40.48 71.35 11.42
N ALA A 727 40.13 72.02 10.30
CA ALA A 727 40.96 72.07 9.10
C ALA A 727 42.37 72.66 9.33
N SER A 728 42.53 73.58 10.30
CA SER A 728 43.82 74.20 10.64
C SER A 728 44.77 73.30 11.46
N VAL A 729 44.25 72.26 12.10
CA VAL A 729 45.00 71.35 12.99
C VAL A 729 45.44 70.08 12.25
N ALA A 730 44.67 69.62 11.26
CA ALA A 730 44.97 68.42 10.48
C ALA A 730 46.28 68.49 9.66
N SER A 731 46.81 69.69 9.37
CA SER A 731 48.04 69.87 8.57
C SER A 731 49.35 69.67 9.34
N ARG A 732 49.32 69.39 10.66
CA ARG A 732 50.52 69.34 11.50
C ARG A 732 50.95 67.97 12.05
N ASN A 733 50.14 66.92 11.93
CA ASN A 733 50.39 65.63 12.59
C ASN A 733 50.57 64.42 11.64
N PHE A 734 50.85 64.63 10.35
CA PHE A 734 50.93 63.54 9.35
C PHE A 734 52.21 62.68 9.36
N THR A 735 53.11 62.84 10.34
CA THR A 735 54.37 62.08 10.41
C THR A 735 54.59 61.41 11.78
N LYS A 736 53.80 60.36 12.11
CA LYS A 736 54.14 59.39 13.19
C LYS A 736 53.27 58.11 13.27
N LEU A 737 52.73 57.60 12.16
CA LEU A 737 52.02 56.31 12.13
C LEU A 737 52.59 55.38 11.04
N SER A 738 53.78 54.84 11.31
CA SER A 738 54.44 53.84 10.45
C SER A 738 55.15 52.76 11.28
N SER A 739 54.46 52.25 12.30
CA SER A 739 54.77 51.00 13.02
C SER A 739 53.55 50.56 13.84
N LEU A 740 53.42 49.24 14.05
CA LEU A 740 52.34 48.48 14.72
C LEU A 740 51.45 47.65 13.76
N SER A 741 52.11 46.81 12.97
CA SER A 741 51.50 45.60 12.38
C SER A 741 52.29 44.37 12.81
N SER A 742 52.34 44.11 14.13
CA SER A 742 52.82 42.84 14.67
C SER A 742 52.37 42.60 16.12
N LEU A 743 51.55 41.55 16.25
CA LEU A 743 51.75 40.40 17.15
C LEU A 743 50.62 40.14 18.15
N ALA A 744 49.82 39.11 17.85
CA ALA A 744 49.12 38.33 18.84
C ALA A 744 49.97 37.12 19.21
N THR A 745 50.55 37.09 20.42
CA THR A 745 50.89 35.85 21.14
C THR A 745 51.23 36.14 22.61
N SER A 746 50.81 35.25 23.50
CA SER A 746 50.79 35.44 24.95
C SER A 746 52.06 34.97 25.67
N ARG A 747 52.65 35.80 26.54
CA ARG A 747 53.39 35.34 27.75
C ARG A 747 53.59 36.46 28.79
N ALA A 748 53.38 36.16 30.06
CA ALA A 748 53.79 36.95 31.23
C ALA A 748 55.32 36.74 31.51
N PRO A 749 56.03 37.49 32.41
CA PRO A 749 55.52 38.17 33.62
C PRO A 749 56.25 39.48 34.10
N THR A 750 55.97 39.85 35.35
CA THR A 750 56.75 40.70 36.31
C THR A 750 56.75 42.23 36.21
N SER A 751 56.61 42.85 37.39
CA SER A 751 56.56 44.28 37.72
C SER A 751 57.93 44.92 37.96
N PRO A 752 58.06 46.26 37.87
CA PRO A 752 58.18 47.05 39.10
C PRO A 752 57.46 48.42 39.09
N SER A 753 57.39 49.04 40.27
CA SER A 753 56.90 50.40 40.58
C SER A 753 58.06 51.24 41.19
N PRO A 754 57.89 52.51 41.63
CA PRO A 754 56.83 53.51 41.40
C PRO A 754 57.36 54.89 40.90
N SER A 755 56.46 55.80 40.52
CA SER A 755 56.65 57.25 40.69
C SER A 755 55.29 57.97 40.84
N GLU A 756 55.25 59.03 41.64
CA GLU A 756 54.02 59.63 42.15
C GLU A 756 53.61 60.89 41.37
N GLU A 757 52.43 60.86 40.74
CA GLU A 757 51.66 62.06 40.40
C GLU A 757 50.20 61.85 40.83
N THR A 758 49.61 62.86 41.47
CA THR A 758 48.22 62.82 41.99
C THR A 758 47.49 64.13 41.65
N PRO A 759 46.14 64.17 41.64
CA PRO A 759 45.35 63.44 40.64
C PRO A 759 44.20 64.28 40.06
N GLN A 760 44.07 64.36 38.73
CA GLN A 760 42.84 64.89 38.12
C GLN A 760 41.77 63.80 38.06
N ARG A 761 40.91 63.77 39.08
CA ARG A 761 39.89 62.73 39.30
C ARG A 761 38.65 62.93 38.40
N VAL A 762 38.81 62.74 37.10
CA VAL A 762 37.68 62.65 36.14
C VAL A 762 36.80 61.46 36.54
N ARG A 763 35.48 61.63 36.55
CA ARG A 763 34.56 60.53 36.95
C ARG A 763 34.52 59.49 35.85
N LYS A 764 34.48 58.20 36.20
CA LYS A 764 34.40 57.09 35.22
C LYS A 764 33.17 57.19 34.29
N ARG A 765 32.08 57.86 34.71
CA ARG A 765 30.92 58.21 33.87
C ARG A 765 31.32 59.09 32.68
N ASP A 766 32.20 60.06 32.90
CA ASP A 766 32.56 61.05 31.88
C ASP A 766 33.53 60.43 30.85
N GLN A 767 34.40 59.51 31.27
CA GLN A 767 35.23 58.71 30.36
C GLN A 767 34.40 57.76 29.48
N LEU A 768 33.31 57.19 30.01
CA LEU A 768 32.36 56.40 29.22
C LEU A 768 31.54 57.26 28.25
N ARG A 769 31.17 58.48 28.67
CA ARG A 769 30.53 59.47 27.78
C ARG A 769 31.43 59.81 26.59
N GLU A 770 32.71 60.10 26.84
CA GLU A 770 33.70 60.39 25.80
C GLU A 770 33.94 59.18 24.87
N ALA A 771 33.99 57.96 25.40
CA ALA A 771 34.16 56.73 24.62
C ALA A 771 32.93 56.39 23.74
N ALA A 772 31.71 56.62 24.27
CA ALA A 772 30.47 56.42 23.53
C ALA A 772 30.30 57.46 22.41
N THR A 773 30.57 58.75 22.68
CA THR A 773 30.55 59.78 21.63
C THR A 773 31.71 59.62 20.63
N GLY A 774 32.87 59.13 21.10
CA GLY A 774 34.07 58.94 20.28
C GLY A 774 33.99 57.78 19.29
N THR A 775 33.03 56.86 19.44
CA THR A 775 32.85 55.71 18.54
C THR A 775 31.68 55.86 17.57
N LEU A 776 30.68 56.69 17.88
CA LEU A 776 29.50 56.91 17.02
C LEU A 776 29.72 57.87 15.83
N VAL A 777 30.82 58.63 15.80
CA VAL A 777 31.10 59.61 14.72
C VAL A 777 31.77 58.97 13.48
N SER A 778 32.20 57.70 13.58
CA SER A 778 32.86 56.97 12.48
C SER A 778 31.87 56.14 11.62
N GLY A 779 30.90 56.79 10.96
CA GLY A 779 29.99 56.08 10.06
C GLY A 779 29.04 56.93 9.22
N VAL A 780 29.33 57.07 7.92
CA VAL A 780 28.35 57.34 6.82
C VAL A 780 27.60 58.69 6.82
N GLY A 781 27.68 59.53 7.87
CA GLY A 781 27.00 60.83 7.92
C GLY A 781 27.47 61.91 6.91
N TRP A 782 28.66 61.77 6.32
CA TRP A 782 29.29 62.84 5.52
C TRP A 782 29.08 62.75 3.99
N LEU A 783 28.49 61.68 3.47
CA LEU A 783 28.60 61.37 2.02
C LEU A 783 27.41 61.80 1.14
N ILE A 784 26.36 62.42 1.70
CA ILE A 784 25.16 62.86 0.94
C ILE A 784 24.83 64.32 1.30
N GLY A 785 25.68 65.24 0.84
CA GLY A 785 25.55 66.68 1.11
C GLY A 785 26.15 67.61 0.06
N ALA A 786 26.59 67.10 -1.10
CA ALA A 786 27.19 67.89 -2.17
C ALA A 786 26.33 67.83 -3.45
N ASN A 787 25.54 68.88 -3.67
CA ASN A 787 25.09 69.28 -5.01
C ASN A 787 26.23 70.03 -5.74
N VAL A 788 25.98 70.41 -7.02
CA VAL A 788 26.89 71.10 -7.97
C VAL A 788 27.70 70.08 -8.80
N ASN A 789 27.56 69.97 -10.14
CA ASN A 789 27.37 71.01 -11.16
C ASN A 789 26.28 70.74 -12.21
N ARG A 790 25.88 71.82 -12.90
CA ARG A 790 25.19 71.88 -14.20
C ARG A 790 26.01 72.87 -15.07
N GLU A 791 25.94 72.73 -16.41
CA GLU A 791 26.72 73.48 -17.42
C GLU A 791 28.21 73.03 -17.51
N SER A 792 28.87 72.99 -18.68
CA SER A 792 28.51 73.45 -20.05
C SER A 792 29.07 72.52 -21.14
N ASP A 793 28.55 72.70 -22.37
CA ASP A 793 28.86 72.04 -23.67
C ASP A 793 28.41 70.57 -23.88
#